data_AF-A0A078BCS4-F1
#
_entry.id   AF-A0A078BCS4-F1
#
_cell.length_a   1.000
_cell.length_b   1.000
_cell.length_c   1.000
_cell.angle_alpha   90.00
_cell.angle_beta   90.00
_cell.angle_gamma   90.00
#
_symmetry.space_group_name_H-M   'P 1'
#
loop_
_entity.id
_entity.type
_entity.pdbx_description
1 polymer ?
#
loop_
_entity_poly.entity_id
_entity_poly.type
_entity_poly.pdbx_seq_one_letter_code
_entity_poly.pdbx_strand_id
1 'polypeptide(L)'
;MKLLDPLQSYKIASQITFVQLGFILAISEHLIRDEFQLENRDSAILYMFLAHIFSFTMEFIRVMASKFDINNRIIFFTSNFLSAATYQSAIFYAQLKIVDTNDDSSLSSDARSKDEKALLWLQMEITYYYLHTALVIVFLFYQSVFNLKLREMTLNYVRKTEDELQKEREERAKNAQPLLEQIQDEMNLGAVSEIQIQRRIRKLNRNFKKQWNENYKNIWSPVQQNQDFLILAGSKIQVFIIHGINLYFTIIFLSQHDENRREDYKSYQTTCISIITFSFLIHIYTIIDEFSLLDFQKIKLFGWTIEDIVEKFEVFTPYLICIVIILQMIFVETPEIIAKYCAGNFIAIFIGQKLVELFENIAEALASCLNKQEQVRMKRDPADKFIKSEKTTIKQRLIHPYMSTVSLEIDIYAITFISLYDVQLQDQKQLEEALLPRSDSQQQLDNQQKTSINDQEKLEDKTEKQEGEDSSADEDDDSEQNQDQDQEQEDVDFLPNNKVEAAKNFASCAFIFLIQFLLVALVSFEFSITNQEESLTYEVLLTRLLCAILLHMQLERELRQSLTMLNFARSMVKPGQNRNAMIVVSFMQFTSAFGTELINILLICTQNSVKDVIMNFIALGVIAEIDDIYARTLYNNPIKQKLEDPDYKPLKITASAAVAGTHEWYMPATVFHWIMMTFYQCYYYYFMPFTALLLSYIQSKYQGL
;
A
#
# COMPACT_ATOMS: atom_id res chain seq x y z
N MET A 1 -2.72 -8.38 9.84
CA MET A 1 -2.20 -8.70 8.48
C MET A 1 -1.40 -7.56 7.84
N LYS A 2 -1.62 -6.29 8.22
CA LYS A 2 -0.75 -5.13 7.85
C LYS A 2 0.69 -5.19 8.43
N LEU A 3 0.96 -6.15 9.32
CA LEU A 3 2.31 -6.42 9.87
C LEU A 3 3.37 -6.73 8.80
N LEU A 4 2.94 -7.05 7.58
CA LEU A 4 3.81 -7.53 6.49
C LEU A 4 4.01 -6.48 5.39
N ASP A 5 3.42 -5.30 5.53
CA ASP A 5 3.51 -4.24 4.52
C ASP A 5 4.96 -3.77 4.27
N PRO A 6 5.85 -3.69 5.29
CA PRO A 6 7.26 -3.42 5.07
C PRO A 6 7.99 -4.48 4.22
N LEU A 7 7.51 -5.72 4.20
CA LEU A 7 8.13 -6.80 3.42
C LEU A 7 7.73 -6.77 1.93
N GLN A 8 6.90 -5.82 1.51
CA GLN A 8 6.35 -5.81 0.16
C GLN A 8 7.39 -5.52 -0.92
N SER A 9 8.45 -4.78 -0.59
CA SER A 9 9.61 -4.61 -1.49
C SER A 9 10.30 -5.95 -1.79
N TYR A 10 10.58 -6.76 -0.76
CA TYR A 10 11.15 -8.10 -0.94
C TYR A 10 10.20 -9.05 -1.63
N LYS A 11 8.90 -8.92 -1.35
CA LYS A 11 7.87 -9.68 -2.03
C LYS A 11 7.91 -9.43 -3.53
N ILE A 12 8.14 -8.18 -4.00
CA ILE A 12 8.33 -7.94 -5.43
C ILE A 12 9.55 -8.69 -5.94
N ALA A 13 10.71 -8.53 -5.31
CA ALA A 13 11.94 -9.18 -5.77
C ALA A 13 11.83 -10.72 -5.78
N SER A 14 11.26 -11.31 -4.74
CA SER A 14 11.11 -12.77 -4.58
C SER A 14 10.02 -13.37 -5.46
N GLN A 15 9.03 -12.59 -5.90
CA GLN A 15 7.94 -13.05 -6.78
C GLN A 15 8.27 -13.00 -8.27
N ILE A 16 9.43 -12.45 -8.66
CA ILE A 16 9.85 -12.46 -10.05
C ILE A 16 10.46 -13.83 -10.38
N THR A 17 9.60 -14.80 -10.70
CA THR A 17 9.94 -16.22 -10.87
C THR A 17 11.14 -16.46 -11.79
N PHE A 18 11.22 -15.72 -12.91
CA PHE A 18 12.30 -15.91 -13.88
C PHE A 18 13.65 -15.37 -13.41
N VAL A 19 13.65 -14.32 -12.58
CA VAL A 19 14.86 -13.81 -11.93
C VAL A 19 15.38 -14.84 -10.92
N GLN A 20 14.49 -15.38 -10.09
CA GLN A 20 14.83 -16.43 -9.14
C GLN A 20 15.44 -17.64 -9.86
N LEU A 21 14.80 -18.09 -10.95
CA LEU A 21 15.33 -19.19 -11.77
C LEU A 21 16.67 -18.83 -12.45
N GLY A 22 16.84 -17.59 -12.89
CA GLY A 22 18.10 -17.09 -13.44
C GLY A 22 19.26 -17.19 -12.47
N PHE A 23 19.06 -16.76 -11.22
CA PHE A 23 20.11 -16.90 -10.20
C PHE A 23 20.38 -18.35 -9.80
N ILE A 24 19.35 -19.21 -9.76
CA ILE A 24 19.57 -20.66 -9.57
C ILE A 24 20.50 -21.21 -10.67
N LEU A 25 20.26 -20.86 -11.93
CA LEU A 25 21.07 -21.30 -13.06
C LEU A 25 22.50 -20.74 -12.99
N ALA A 26 22.65 -19.44 -12.66
CA ALA A 26 23.95 -18.80 -12.55
C ALA A 26 24.80 -19.40 -11.41
N ILE A 27 24.24 -19.52 -10.19
CA ILE A 27 24.95 -20.12 -9.05
C ILE A 27 25.29 -21.58 -9.34
N SER A 28 24.38 -22.35 -9.94
CA SER A 28 24.64 -23.74 -10.31
C SER A 28 25.82 -23.86 -11.27
N GLU A 29 25.94 -22.96 -12.24
CA GLU A 29 27.07 -22.94 -13.18
C GLU A 29 28.41 -22.69 -12.47
N HIS A 30 28.45 -21.72 -11.57
CA HIS A 30 29.66 -21.42 -10.79
C HIS A 30 30.04 -22.56 -9.83
N LEU A 31 29.05 -23.22 -9.21
CA LEU A 31 29.27 -24.40 -8.39
C LEU A 31 29.84 -25.58 -9.20
N ILE A 32 29.33 -25.81 -10.42
CA ILE A 32 29.84 -26.87 -11.31
C ILE A 32 31.28 -26.57 -11.76
N ARG A 33 31.63 -25.30 -11.92
CA ARG A 33 32.99 -24.87 -12.26
C ARG A 33 33.96 -24.84 -11.09
N ASP A 34 33.52 -25.20 -9.89
CA ASP A 34 34.32 -25.13 -8.67
C ASP A 34 34.89 -23.70 -8.43
N GLU A 35 34.11 -22.67 -8.81
CA GLU A 35 34.48 -21.26 -8.56
C GLU A 35 34.19 -20.83 -7.12
N PHE A 36 33.33 -21.57 -6.39
CA PHE A 36 32.97 -21.36 -4.98
C PHE A 36 33.35 -22.59 -4.14
N GLN A 37 33.92 -22.39 -2.95
CA GLN A 37 34.12 -23.39 -1.90
C GLN A 37 33.06 -23.19 -0.81
N LEU A 38 32.10 -24.09 -0.62
CA LEU A 38 30.98 -23.94 0.34
C LEU A 38 31.35 -23.74 1.84
N GLU A 39 32.64 -23.63 2.18
CA GLU A 39 33.17 -23.33 3.50
C GLU A 39 33.40 -21.79 3.63
N ASN A 40 33.07 -21.17 4.78
CA ASN A 40 33.25 -19.72 5.07
C ASN A 40 32.27 -18.74 4.37
N ARG A 41 32.72 -17.65 3.71
CA ARG A 41 31.83 -16.61 3.11
C ARG A 41 30.83 -17.23 2.13
N ASP A 42 31.22 -18.32 1.49
CA ASP A 42 30.44 -19.08 0.51
C ASP A 42 29.23 -19.80 1.13
N SER A 43 29.17 -19.93 2.46
CA SER A 43 27.92 -20.29 3.13
C SER A 43 26.80 -19.31 2.81
N ALA A 44 27.09 -18.01 2.62
CA ALA A 44 26.10 -17.04 2.18
C ALA A 44 25.61 -17.30 0.76
N ILE A 45 26.49 -17.75 -0.14
CA ILE A 45 26.10 -18.17 -1.50
C ILE A 45 25.16 -19.38 -1.42
N LEU A 46 25.46 -20.34 -0.54
CA LEU A 46 24.57 -21.49 -0.32
C LEU A 46 23.19 -21.06 0.20
N TYR A 47 23.13 -20.17 1.19
CA TYR A 47 21.85 -19.66 1.70
C TYR A 47 21.08 -18.87 0.64
N MET A 48 21.75 -18.05 -0.16
CA MET A 48 21.15 -17.35 -1.30
C MET A 48 20.61 -18.34 -2.33
N PHE A 49 21.38 -19.37 -2.68
CA PHE A 49 20.96 -20.42 -3.60
C PHE A 49 19.69 -21.15 -3.12
N LEU A 50 19.69 -21.56 -1.85
CA LEU A 50 18.54 -22.19 -1.22
C LEU A 50 17.33 -21.26 -1.16
N ALA A 51 17.55 -19.96 -0.90
CA ALA A 51 16.48 -18.97 -0.89
C ALA A 51 15.87 -18.79 -2.29
N HIS A 52 16.67 -18.72 -3.36
CA HIS A 52 16.15 -18.64 -4.72
C HIS A 52 15.35 -19.90 -5.10
N ILE A 53 15.86 -21.10 -4.78
CA ILE A 53 15.14 -22.37 -5.02
C ILE A 53 13.81 -22.35 -4.28
N PHE A 54 13.81 -21.93 -3.01
CA PHE A 54 12.62 -21.86 -2.19
C PHE A 54 11.61 -20.86 -2.77
N SER A 55 12.03 -19.63 -3.07
CA SER A 55 11.16 -18.59 -3.64
C SER A 55 10.59 -19.00 -5.00
N PHE A 56 11.41 -19.55 -5.90
CA PHE A 56 10.95 -20.09 -7.19
C PHE A 56 9.90 -21.19 -6.99
N THR A 57 10.16 -22.14 -6.10
CA THR A 57 9.25 -23.27 -5.84
C THR A 57 7.90 -22.79 -5.29
N MET A 58 7.93 -21.87 -4.33
CA MET A 58 6.71 -21.33 -3.71
C MET A 58 5.86 -20.53 -4.71
N GLU A 59 6.51 -19.76 -5.58
CA GLU A 59 5.84 -19.01 -6.63
C GLU A 59 5.29 -19.93 -7.73
N PHE A 60 6.05 -20.96 -8.13
CA PHE A 60 5.58 -21.98 -9.06
C PHE A 60 4.33 -22.71 -8.52
N ILE A 61 4.36 -23.16 -7.26
CA ILE A 61 3.20 -23.76 -6.59
C ILE A 61 2.01 -22.81 -6.61
N ARG A 62 2.24 -21.51 -6.38
CA ARG A 62 1.19 -20.49 -6.41
C ARG A 62 0.56 -20.36 -7.79
N VAL A 63 1.35 -20.24 -8.85
CA VAL A 63 0.88 -20.16 -10.23
C VAL A 63 0.08 -21.40 -10.59
N MET A 64 0.59 -22.59 -10.25
CA MET A 64 -0.12 -23.85 -10.49
C MET A 64 -1.45 -23.91 -9.71
N ALA A 65 -1.45 -23.58 -8.43
CA ALA A 65 -2.66 -23.55 -7.60
C ALA A 65 -3.72 -22.58 -8.16
N SER A 66 -3.29 -21.40 -8.64
CA SER A 66 -4.19 -20.44 -9.29
C SER A 66 -4.79 -20.97 -10.58
N LYS A 67 -4.04 -21.72 -11.39
CA LYS A 67 -4.53 -22.33 -12.64
C LYS A 67 -5.51 -23.49 -12.38
N PHE A 68 -5.41 -24.16 -11.23
CA PHE A 68 -6.32 -25.22 -10.79
C PHE A 68 -7.47 -24.73 -9.90
N ASP A 69 -7.69 -23.42 -9.80
CA ASP A 69 -8.73 -22.80 -8.96
C ASP A 69 -8.67 -23.21 -7.47
N ILE A 70 -7.48 -23.57 -6.97
CA ILE A 70 -7.26 -23.89 -5.56
C ILE A 70 -7.13 -22.56 -4.80
N ASN A 71 -8.25 -21.94 -4.48
CA ASN A 71 -8.29 -20.62 -3.84
C ASN A 71 -8.13 -20.68 -2.32
N ASN A 72 -7.02 -21.24 -1.82
CA ASN A 72 -6.70 -21.20 -0.40
C ASN A 72 -5.89 -19.95 -0.05
N ARG A 73 -6.59 -18.87 0.32
CA ARG A 73 -5.99 -17.60 0.71
C ARG A 73 -4.91 -17.74 1.79
N ILE A 74 -5.12 -18.59 2.79
CA ILE A 74 -4.16 -18.77 3.88
C ILE A 74 -2.85 -19.32 3.33
N ILE A 75 -2.92 -20.33 2.45
CA ILE A 75 -1.71 -20.89 1.81
C ILE A 75 -1.00 -19.82 0.98
N PHE A 76 -1.73 -19.03 0.18
CA PHE A 76 -1.11 -17.98 -0.63
C PHE A 76 -0.46 -16.89 0.22
N PHE A 77 -1.12 -16.41 1.27
CA PHE A 77 -0.56 -15.38 2.14
C PHE A 77 0.64 -15.90 2.93
N THR A 78 0.54 -17.09 3.53
CA THR A 78 1.64 -17.70 4.28
C THR A 78 2.82 -18.03 3.37
N SER A 79 2.56 -18.52 2.15
CA SER A 79 3.60 -18.81 1.14
C SER A 79 4.34 -17.54 0.71
N ASN A 80 3.61 -16.47 0.39
CA ASN A 80 4.19 -15.18 0.04
C ASN A 80 5.04 -14.61 1.18
N PHE A 81 4.54 -14.69 2.41
CA PHE A 81 5.27 -14.23 3.59
C PHE A 81 6.56 -15.02 3.78
N LEU A 82 6.48 -16.35 3.77
CA LEU A 82 7.63 -17.21 4.00
C LEU A 82 8.68 -17.03 2.89
N SER A 83 8.26 -16.88 1.63
CA SER A 83 9.16 -16.59 0.51
C SER A 83 9.89 -15.26 0.71
N ALA A 84 9.15 -14.18 1.03
CA ALA A 84 9.74 -12.87 1.26
C ALA A 84 10.69 -12.86 2.46
N ALA A 85 10.30 -13.48 3.58
CA ALA A 85 11.11 -13.55 4.80
C ALA A 85 12.38 -14.38 4.61
N THR A 86 12.30 -15.53 3.92
CA THR A 86 13.47 -16.36 3.61
C THR A 86 14.44 -15.62 2.68
N TYR A 87 13.93 -15.01 1.60
CA TYR A 87 14.77 -14.26 0.66
C TYR A 87 15.44 -13.06 1.34
N GLN A 88 14.69 -12.32 2.17
CA GLN A 88 15.25 -11.22 2.95
C GLN A 88 16.34 -11.69 3.92
N SER A 89 16.10 -12.80 4.64
CA SER A 89 17.07 -13.35 5.59
C SER A 89 18.37 -13.75 4.89
N ALA A 90 18.27 -14.29 3.67
CA ALA A 90 19.43 -14.65 2.86
C ALA A 90 20.21 -13.41 2.38
N ILE A 91 19.52 -12.39 1.85
CA ILE A 91 20.15 -11.11 1.45
C ILE A 91 20.84 -10.45 2.65
N PHE A 92 20.17 -10.43 3.80
CA PHE A 92 20.70 -9.88 5.04
C PHE A 92 21.96 -10.62 5.50
N TYR A 93 21.94 -11.96 5.45
CA TYR A 93 23.11 -12.77 5.77
C TYR A 93 24.27 -12.54 4.80
N ALA A 94 23.97 -12.41 3.50
CA ALA A 94 24.96 -12.05 2.48
C ALA A 94 25.59 -10.68 2.75
N GLN A 95 24.79 -9.68 3.14
CA GLN A 95 25.29 -8.34 3.48
C GLN A 95 26.25 -8.38 4.67
N LEU A 96 25.91 -9.14 5.70
CA LEU A 96 26.79 -9.30 6.85
C LEU A 96 28.13 -9.94 6.44
N LYS A 97 28.10 -10.98 5.60
CA LYS A 97 29.32 -11.65 5.13
C LYS A 97 30.21 -10.77 4.24
N ILE A 98 29.65 -9.77 3.57
CA ILE A 98 30.43 -8.75 2.85
C ILE A 98 31.14 -7.82 3.84
N VAL A 99 30.48 -7.43 4.94
CA VAL A 99 31.05 -6.52 5.94
C VAL A 99 32.09 -7.22 6.82
N ASP A 100 31.92 -8.53 7.07
CA ASP A 100 32.84 -9.36 7.83
C ASP A 100 34.14 -9.63 7.03
N THR A 101 35.05 -8.65 7.04
CA THR A 101 36.37 -8.73 6.40
C THR A 101 37.45 -9.39 7.26
N ASN A 102 37.07 -10.29 8.17
CA ASN A 102 38.01 -10.93 9.08
C ASN A 102 39.23 -11.53 8.36
N ASP A 103 40.35 -11.54 9.10
CA ASP A 103 41.73 -11.68 8.63
C ASP A 103 41.98 -12.89 7.72
N ASP A 104 41.77 -12.70 6.40
CA ASP A 104 41.94 -13.68 5.32
C ASP A 104 43.42 -14.15 5.15
N SER A 105 44.32 -13.72 6.04
CA SER A 105 45.76 -14.03 6.00
C SER A 105 46.09 -15.52 6.18
N SER A 106 45.15 -16.33 6.67
CA SER A 106 45.32 -17.77 6.85
C SER A 106 44.87 -18.64 5.66
N LEU A 107 44.21 -18.06 4.65
CA LEU A 107 43.69 -18.81 3.52
C LEU A 107 44.80 -19.18 2.52
N SER A 108 44.68 -20.36 1.92
CA SER A 108 45.53 -20.74 0.79
C SER A 108 45.29 -19.79 -0.40
N SER A 109 46.25 -19.66 -1.32
CA SER A 109 46.09 -18.77 -2.48
C SER A 109 44.88 -19.13 -3.35
N ASP A 110 44.56 -20.42 -3.46
CA ASP A 110 43.37 -20.89 -4.19
C ASP A 110 42.08 -20.56 -3.45
N ALA A 111 42.02 -20.83 -2.13
CA ALA A 111 40.87 -20.48 -1.30
C ALA A 111 40.61 -18.97 -1.31
N ARG A 112 41.65 -18.16 -1.24
CA ARG A 112 41.56 -16.70 -1.36
C ARG A 112 41.00 -16.27 -2.71
N SER A 113 41.45 -16.87 -3.82
CA SER A 113 40.89 -16.54 -5.14
C SER A 113 39.41 -16.90 -5.26
N LYS A 114 38.96 -17.99 -4.64
CA LYS A 114 37.56 -18.41 -4.64
C LYS A 114 36.70 -17.51 -3.74
N ASP A 115 37.22 -17.16 -2.57
CA ASP A 115 36.57 -16.21 -1.66
C ASP A 115 36.42 -14.82 -2.29
N GLU A 116 37.44 -14.32 -3.00
CA GLU A 116 37.36 -13.06 -3.75
C GLU A 116 36.26 -13.11 -4.85
N LYS A 117 36.11 -14.24 -5.53
CA LYS A 117 35.03 -14.46 -6.53
C LYS A 117 33.66 -14.53 -5.87
N ALA A 118 33.56 -15.22 -4.75
CA ALA A 118 32.33 -15.35 -3.97
C ALA A 118 31.87 -13.98 -3.45
N LEU A 119 32.80 -13.19 -2.90
CA LEU A 119 32.54 -11.83 -2.45
C LEU A 119 32.02 -10.95 -3.60
N LEU A 120 32.67 -11.02 -4.76
CA LEU A 120 32.25 -10.27 -5.94
C LEU A 120 30.84 -10.67 -6.40
N TRP A 121 30.54 -11.97 -6.38
CA TRP A 121 29.22 -12.50 -6.71
C TRP A 121 28.15 -12.00 -5.75
N LEU A 122 28.39 -12.08 -4.44
CA LEU A 122 27.48 -11.56 -3.41
C LEU A 122 27.24 -10.05 -3.56
N GLN A 123 28.28 -9.28 -3.88
CA GLN A 123 28.15 -7.84 -4.15
C GLN A 123 27.24 -7.55 -5.35
N MET A 124 27.35 -8.33 -6.43
CA MET A 124 26.47 -8.18 -7.59
C MET A 124 25.02 -8.56 -7.27
N GLU A 125 24.79 -9.66 -6.55
CA GLU A 125 23.45 -10.08 -6.13
C GLU A 125 22.78 -8.98 -5.29
N ILE A 126 23.49 -8.43 -4.31
CA ILE A 126 22.99 -7.33 -3.46
C ILE A 126 22.77 -6.06 -4.28
N THR A 127 23.66 -5.76 -5.22
CA THR A 127 23.48 -4.63 -6.14
C THR A 127 22.22 -4.80 -6.98
N TYR A 128 21.98 -6.01 -7.48
CA TYR A 128 20.80 -6.35 -8.26
C TYR A 128 19.52 -6.23 -7.42
N TYR A 129 19.54 -6.70 -6.17
CA TYR A 129 18.46 -6.51 -5.23
C TYR A 129 18.14 -5.01 -5.00
N TYR A 130 19.16 -4.18 -4.75
CA TYR A 130 18.94 -2.74 -4.55
C TYR A 130 18.51 -2.02 -5.83
N LEU A 131 18.96 -2.47 -7.00
CA LEU A 131 18.46 -2.00 -8.29
C LEU A 131 16.95 -2.26 -8.44
N HIS A 132 16.46 -3.44 -8.04
CA HIS A 132 15.02 -3.75 -8.06
C HIS A 132 14.25 -2.78 -7.19
N THR A 133 14.71 -2.61 -5.95
CA THR A 133 14.15 -1.65 -5.00
C THR A 133 14.12 -0.24 -5.59
N ALA A 134 15.23 0.23 -6.18
CA ALA A 134 15.29 1.54 -6.81
C ALA A 134 14.31 1.68 -7.99
N LEU A 135 14.20 0.66 -8.84
CA LEU A 135 13.23 0.66 -9.95
C LEU A 135 11.78 0.67 -9.44
N VAL A 136 11.47 -0.04 -8.35
CA VAL A 136 10.14 0.02 -7.72
C VAL A 136 9.85 1.42 -7.18
N ILE A 137 10.81 2.08 -6.52
CA ILE A 137 10.67 3.46 -6.06
C ILE A 137 10.40 4.41 -7.24
N VAL A 138 11.15 4.25 -8.33
CA VAL A 138 10.95 5.05 -9.56
C VAL A 138 9.58 4.77 -10.18
N PHE A 139 9.13 3.51 -10.21
CA PHE A 139 7.79 3.15 -10.67
C PHE A 139 6.70 3.81 -9.82
N LEU A 140 6.83 3.76 -8.50
CA LEU A 140 5.91 4.39 -7.56
C LEU A 140 5.92 5.92 -7.70
N PHE A 141 7.08 6.51 -7.99
CA PHE A 141 7.22 7.93 -8.27
C PHE A 141 6.45 8.29 -9.55
N TYR A 142 6.65 7.56 -10.64
CA TYR A 142 5.89 7.75 -11.87
C TYR A 142 4.40 7.54 -11.66
N GLN A 143 4.01 6.56 -10.83
CA GLN A 143 2.63 6.37 -10.40
C GLN A 143 2.08 7.62 -9.72
N SER A 144 2.81 8.18 -8.76
CA SER A 144 2.38 9.35 -7.99
C SER A 144 2.27 10.61 -8.86
N VAL A 145 3.17 10.77 -9.84
CA VAL A 145 3.20 11.92 -10.75
C VAL A 145 2.14 11.80 -11.85
N PHE A 146 2.06 10.65 -12.52
CA PHE A 146 1.31 10.49 -13.78
C PHE A 146 0.01 9.69 -13.64
N ASN A 147 -0.19 8.98 -12.53
CA ASN A 147 -1.27 8.02 -12.29
C ASN A 147 -1.32 6.91 -13.36
N LEU A 148 -0.78 5.74 -13.02
CA LEU A 148 -0.87 4.47 -13.73
C LEU A 148 -2.29 4.20 -14.14
N LYS A 149 -2.44 3.81 -15.39
CA LYS A 149 -3.72 3.44 -15.96
C LYS A 149 -3.71 1.96 -16.26
N LEU A 150 -4.46 1.21 -15.48
CA LEU A 150 -4.64 -0.21 -15.73
C LEU A 150 -5.65 -0.37 -16.86
N ARG A 151 -5.30 -1.19 -17.86
CA ARG A 151 -6.25 -1.66 -18.88
C ARG A 151 -7.14 -2.69 -18.20
N GLU A 152 -8.40 -2.34 -17.93
CA GLU A 152 -9.37 -3.33 -17.47
C GLU A 152 -9.95 -4.06 -18.67
N MET A 153 -9.97 -5.40 -18.61
CA MET A 153 -10.84 -6.20 -19.47
C MET A 153 -12.20 -6.34 -18.79
N THR A 154 -13.14 -5.45 -19.10
CA THR A 154 -14.53 -5.62 -18.67
C THR A 154 -15.17 -6.72 -19.51
N LEU A 155 -15.32 -7.91 -18.94
CA LEU A 155 -16.17 -8.97 -19.50
C LEU A 155 -17.61 -8.70 -19.08
N ASN A 156 -18.43 -8.18 -20.01
CA ASN A 156 -19.87 -8.08 -19.82
C ASN A 156 -20.49 -9.49 -19.93
N TYR A 157 -20.59 -10.19 -18.79
CA TYR A 157 -21.34 -11.45 -18.69
C TYR A 157 -22.84 -11.15 -18.59
N VAL A 158 -23.63 -11.69 -19.52
CA VAL A 158 -25.09 -11.64 -19.48
C VAL A 158 -25.64 -12.96 -18.91
N ARG A 159 -26.44 -12.79 -17.85
CA ARG A 159 -27.32 -13.70 -17.07
C ARG A 159 -26.77 -15.03 -16.55
N LYS A 160 -26.79 -15.16 -15.22
CA LYS A 160 -26.63 -16.43 -14.47
C LYS A 160 -27.79 -17.39 -14.77
N THR A 161 -27.47 -18.68 -14.78
CA THR A 161 -28.42 -19.78 -14.98
C THR A 161 -29.30 -19.96 -13.73
N GLU A 162 -30.48 -20.55 -13.91
CA GLU A 162 -31.46 -20.71 -12.82
C GLU A 162 -30.95 -21.69 -11.73
N ASP A 163 -30.07 -22.62 -12.11
CA ASP A 163 -29.42 -23.58 -11.21
C ASP A 163 -28.27 -22.99 -10.40
N GLU A 164 -27.49 -22.05 -10.95
CA GLU A 164 -26.54 -21.26 -10.15
C GLU A 164 -27.30 -20.38 -9.16
N LEU A 165 -28.46 -19.86 -9.56
CA LEU A 165 -29.37 -19.16 -8.65
C LEU A 165 -29.93 -20.10 -7.58
N GLN A 166 -30.12 -21.39 -7.86
CA GLN A 166 -30.61 -22.42 -6.94
C GLN A 166 -29.54 -22.87 -5.93
N LYS A 167 -28.33 -23.23 -6.38
CA LYS A 167 -27.19 -23.54 -5.49
C LYS A 167 -26.84 -22.38 -4.57
N GLU A 168 -26.90 -21.17 -5.12
CA GLU A 168 -26.68 -19.97 -4.34
C GLU A 168 -27.86 -19.67 -3.41
N ARG A 169 -29.08 -20.19 -3.63
CA ARG A 169 -30.18 -20.16 -2.64
C ARG A 169 -29.93 -21.14 -1.49
N GLU A 170 -29.31 -22.30 -1.75
CA GLU A 170 -29.00 -23.31 -0.74
C GLU A 170 -27.83 -22.89 0.17
N GLU A 171 -26.76 -22.31 -0.40
CA GLU A 171 -25.68 -21.71 0.40
C GLU A 171 -26.15 -20.47 1.16
N ARG A 172 -27.09 -19.69 0.59
CA ARG A 172 -27.78 -18.58 1.30
C ARG A 172 -28.58 -19.06 2.50
N ALA A 173 -29.13 -20.28 2.48
CA ALA A 173 -29.89 -20.82 3.60
C ALA A 173 -28.97 -21.22 4.78
N LYS A 174 -27.77 -21.72 4.49
CA LYS A 174 -26.80 -22.14 5.52
C LYS A 174 -26.09 -20.96 6.21
N ASN A 175 -25.71 -19.93 5.46
CA ASN A 175 -25.00 -18.78 6.04
C ASN A 175 -25.92 -17.79 6.78
N ALA A 176 -27.24 -17.89 6.59
CA ALA A 176 -28.23 -17.06 7.27
C ALA A 176 -28.63 -17.59 8.66
N GLN A 177 -28.12 -18.76 9.06
CA GLN A 177 -28.50 -19.46 10.29
C GLN A 177 -28.28 -18.66 11.60
N PRO A 178 -27.16 -17.94 11.82
CA PRO A 178 -27.01 -17.12 13.03
C PRO A 178 -27.88 -15.86 13.03
N LEU A 179 -28.21 -15.32 11.85
CA LEU A 179 -29.16 -14.20 11.73
C LEU A 179 -30.60 -14.69 11.95
N LEU A 180 -30.90 -15.94 11.56
CA LEU A 180 -32.16 -16.62 11.82
C LEU A 180 -32.37 -16.84 13.32
N GLU A 181 -31.33 -17.15 14.09
CA GLU A 181 -31.42 -17.25 15.56
C GLU A 181 -31.75 -15.91 16.22
N GLN A 182 -31.08 -14.81 15.84
CA GLN A 182 -31.43 -13.45 16.31
C GLN A 182 -32.86 -13.04 15.97
N ILE A 183 -33.31 -13.40 14.78
CA ILE A 183 -34.67 -13.13 14.30
C ILE A 183 -35.70 -14.04 14.98
N GLN A 184 -35.31 -15.26 15.36
CA GLN A 184 -36.13 -16.16 16.16
C GLN A 184 -36.39 -15.56 17.55
N ASP A 185 -35.39 -14.90 18.12
CA ASP A 185 -35.54 -14.16 19.39
C ASP A 185 -36.47 -12.95 19.24
N GLU A 186 -36.39 -12.20 18.12
CA GLU A 186 -37.36 -11.13 17.79
C GLU A 186 -38.78 -11.68 17.53
N MET A 187 -38.91 -12.88 16.95
CA MET A 187 -40.20 -13.56 16.76
C MET A 187 -40.82 -14.01 18.07
N ASN A 188 -40.02 -14.48 19.02
CA ASN A 188 -40.50 -14.86 20.35
C ASN A 188 -41.04 -13.65 21.14
N LEU A 189 -40.65 -12.43 20.76
CA LEU A 189 -41.17 -11.17 21.29
C LEU A 189 -42.47 -10.70 20.60
N GLY A 190 -42.99 -11.43 19.60
CA GLY A 190 -44.29 -11.17 18.97
C GLY A 190 -44.37 -9.93 18.08
N ALA A 191 -43.25 -9.23 17.85
CA ALA A 191 -43.25 -7.88 17.27
C ALA A 191 -43.23 -7.83 15.73
N VAL A 192 -42.97 -8.95 15.03
CA VAL A 192 -42.77 -8.92 13.56
C VAL A 192 -43.31 -10.18 12.88
N SER A 193 -44.09 -10.00 11.81
CA SER A 193 -44.59 -11.12 11.00
C SER A 193 -43.46 -11.86 10.25
N GLU A 194 -43.56 -13.19 10.18
CA GLU A 194 -42.59 -14.06 9.50
C GLU A 194 -42.34 -13.63 8.03
N ILE A 195 -43.37 -13.10 7.36
CA ILE A 195 -43.29 -12.61 5.97
C ILE A 195 -42.42 -11.35 5.86
N GLN A 196 -42.52 -10.41 6.80
CA GLN A 196 -41.70 -9.20 6.82
C GLN A 196 -40.23 -9.52 7.11
N ILE A 197 -39.99 -10.47 8.01
CA ILE A 197 -38.68 -11.03 8.31
C ILE A 197 -38.05 -11.66 7.05
N GLN A 198 -38.76 -12.55 6.36
CA GLN A 198 -38.25 -13.15 5.12
C GLN A 198 -37.94 -12.10 4.05
N ARG A 199 -38.73 -11.01 3.97
CA ARG A 199 -38.44 -9.89 3.06
C ARG A 199 -37.18 -9.12 3.47
N ARG A 200 -36.98 -8.84 4.77
CA ARG A 200 -35.77 -8.19 5.30
C ARG A 200 -34.53 -9.03 5.04
N ILE A 201 -34.55 -10.32 5.36
CA ILE A 201 -33.44 -11.26 5.09
C ILE A 201 -33.12 -11.29 3.58
N ARG A 202 -34.12 -11.38 2.71
CA ARG A 202 -33.90 -11.37 1.25
C ARG A 202 -33.27 -10.05 0.78
N LYS A 203 -33.67 -8.90 1.33
CA LYS A 203 -33.11 -7.59 0.98
C LYS A 203 -31.67 -7.45 1.47
N LEU A 204 -31.39 -7.85 2.71
CA LEU A 204 -30.06 -7.80 3.33
C LEU A 204 -29.07 -8.73 2.62
N ASN A 205 -29.48 -9.97 2.30
CA ASN A 205 -28.66 -10.90 1.53
C ASN A 205 -28.42 -10.44 0.08
N ARG A 206 -29.43 -9.85 -0.58
CA ARG A 206 -29.23 -9.25 -1.91
C ARG A 206 -28.22 -8.10 -1.85
N ASN A 207 -28.32 -7.24 -0.86
CA ASN A 207 -27.41 -6.12 -0.67
C ASN A 207 -26.00 -6.62 -0.32
N PHE A 208 -25.85 -7.55 0.62
CA PHE A 208 -24.57 -8.12 1.00
C PHE A 208 -23.89 -8.83 -0.16
N LYS A 209 -24.62 -9.62 -0.96
CA LYS A 209 -24.03 -10.33 -2.11
C LYS A 209 -23.72 -9.39 -3.28
N LYS A 210 -24.54 -8.36 -3.48
CA LYS A 210 -24.26 -7.30 -4.47
C LYS A 210 -23.02 -6.55 -4.05
N GLN A 211 -22.96 -6.09 -2.81
CA GLN A 211 -21.80 -5.47 -2.20
C GLN A 211 -20.58 -6.40 -2.20
N TRP A 212 -20.73 -7.70 -1.96
CA TRP A 212 -19.62 -8.67 -2.03
C TRP A 212 -19.12 -8.85 -3.46
N ASN A 213 -19.99 -9.08 -4.43
CA ASN A 213 -19.54 -9.22 -5.82
C ASN A 213 -18.96 -7.92 -6.37
N GLU A 214 -19.59 -6.78 -6.07
CA GLU A 214 -19.08 -5.45 -6.42
C GLU A 214 -17.78 -5.16 -5.69
N ASN A 215 -17.59 -5.64 -4.46
CA ASN A 215 -16.37 -5.40 -3.69
C ASN A 215 -15.23 -6.37 -4.02
N TYR A 216 -15.50 -7.60 -4.45
CA TYR A 216 -14.46 -8.64 -4.60
C TYR A 216 -14.24 -9.13 -6.03
N LYS A 217 -15.10 -8.83 -6.99
CA LYS A 217 -14.83 -9.13 -8.41
C LYS A 217 -14.39 -7.91 -9.18
N ASN A 218 -14.76 -6.72 -8.72
CA ASN A 218 -14.37 -5.48 -9.35
C ASN A 218 -13.06 -4.97 -8.74
N ILE A 219 -11.99 -4.98 -9.55
CA ILE A 219 -10.67 -4.42 -9.19
C ILE A 219 -10.81 -2.96 -8.73
N TRP A 220 -11.82 -2.26 -9.22
CA TRP A 220 -12.11 -0.87 -8.90
C TRP A 220 -12.96 -0.67 -7.65
N SER A 221 -13.31 -1.73 -6.95
CA SER A 221 -14.00 -1.56 -5.68
C SER A 221 -13.07 -0.87 -4.68
N PRO A 222 -13.59 -0.01 -3.81
CA PRO A 222 -12.79 0.58 -2.73
C PRO A 222 -12.11 -0.49 -1.86
N VAL A 223 -12.77 -1.64 -1.67
CA VAL A 223 -12.23 -2.74 -0.85
C VAL A 223 -11.03 -3.41 -1.51
N GLN A 224 -11.03 -3.58 -2.83
CA GLN A 224 -9.90 -4.13 -3.57
C GLN A 224 -8.80 -3.12 -3.78
N GLN A 225 -9.14 -1.86 -4.03
CA GLN A 225 -8.15 -0.78 -4.07
C GLN A 225 -7.49 -0.57 -2.71
N ASN A 226 -8.17 -0.87 -1.60
CA ASN A 226 -7.61 -0.91 -0.25
C ASN A 226 -6.59 -2.05 -0.03
N GLN A 227 -6.44 -2.97 -0.99
CA GLN A 227 -5.34 -3.93 -0.98
C GLN A 227 -4.04 -3.24 -1.41
N ASP A 228 -2.91 -3.91 -1.16
CA ASP A 228 -1.58 -3.41 -1.53
C ASP A 228 -1.51 -3.10 -3.04
N PHE A 229 -1.19 -1.85 -3.34
CA PHE A 229 -1.04 -1.30 -4.68
C PHE A 229 -0.06 -2.13 -5.53
N LEU A 230 1.02 -2.62 -4.94
CA LEU A 230 2.05 -3.38 -5.66
C LEU A 230 1.53 -4.73 -6.15
N ILE A 231 0.56 -5.33 -5.44
CA ILE A 231 -0.11 -6.55 -5.88
C ILE A 231 -0.95 -6.26 -7.13
N LEU A 232 -1.71 -5.17 -7.11
CA LEU A 232 -2.59 -4.79 -8.22
C LEU A 232 -1.80 -4.41 -9.47
N ALA A 233 -0.65 -3.76 -9.28
CA ALA A 233 0.23 -3.33 -10.37
C ALA A 233 1.30 -4.39 -10.75
N GLY A 234 1.27 -5.59 -10.14
CA GLY A 234 2.38 -6.55 -10.20
C GLY A 234 2.88 -6.87 -11.62
N SER A 235 1.98 -7.13 -12.57
CA SER A 235 2.39 -7.42 -13.96
C SER A 235 3.04 -6.22 -14.66
N LYS A 236 2.55 -5.00 -14.40
CA LYS A 236 3.11 -3.76 -14.97
C LYS A 236 4.44 -3.41 -14.33
N ILE A 237 4.56 -3.62 -13.02
CA ILE A 237 5.81 -3.47 -12.28
C ILE A 237 6.86 -4.44 -12.84
N GLN A 238 6.52 -5.70 -13.09
CA GLN A 238 7.44 -6.68 -13.66
C GLN A 238 7.98 -6.25 -15.02
N VAL A 239 7.13 -5.82 -15.94
CA VAL A 239 7.55 -5.31 -17.26
C VAL A 239 8.46 -4.09 -17.11
N PHE A 240 8.09 -3.15 -16.24
CA PHE A 240 8.91 -1.96 -15.96
C PHE A 240 10.29 -2.33 -15.41
N ILE A 241 10.34 -3.27 -14.45
CA ILE A 241 11.57 -3.76 -13.83
C ILE A 241 12.47 -4.44 -14.86
N ILE A 242 11.94 -5.33 -15.71
CA ILE A 242 12.70 -6.02 -16.77
C ILE A 242 13.41 -5.00 -17.66
N HIS A 243 12.69 -3.99 -18.14
CA HIS A 243 13.25 -2.97 -19.02
C HIS A 243 14.26 -2.08 -18.30
N GLY A 244 14.01 -1.75 -17.03
CA GLY A 244 14.97 -1.02 -16.19
C GLY A 244 16.27 -1.79 -15.96
N ILE A 245 16.20 -3.10 -15.73
CA ILE A 245 17.37 -3.98 -15.58
C ILE A 245 18.15 -4.07 -16.88
N ASN A 246 17.47 -4.26 -18.02
CA ASN A 246 18.11 -4.29 -19.34
C ASN A 246 18.88 -2.99 -19.59
N LEU A 247 18.27 -1.84 -19.31
CA LEU A 247 18.92 -0.53 -19.42
C LEU A 247 20.14 -0.44 -18.51
N TYR A 248 20.00 -0.80 -17.24
CA TYR A 248 21.08 -0.75 -16.24
C TYR A 248 22.29 -1.61 -16.64
N PHE A 249 22.06 -2.88 -17.03
CA PHE A 249 23.16 -3.74 -17.47
C PHE A 249 23.86 -3.19 -18.70
N THR A 250 23.10 -2.61 -19.64
CA THR A 250 23.70 -2.00 -20.82
C THR A 250 24.60 -0.82 -20.43
N ILE A 251 24.18 0.00 -19.46
CA ILE A 251 24.97 1.13 -18.94
C ILE A 251 26.24 0.64 -18.22
N ILE A 252 26.10 -0.31 -17.28
CA ILE A 252 27.26 -0.85 -16.54
C ILE A 252 28.27 -1.46 -17.48
N PHE A 253 27.82 -2.31 -18.38
CA PHE A 253 28.70 -3.02 -19.29
C PHE A 253 29.49 -2.07 -20.20
N LEU A 254 28.91 -0.93 -20.54
CA LEU A 254 29.60 0.14 -21.25
C LEU A 254 30.52 0.98 -20.38
N SER A 255 30.13 1.24 -19.13
CA SER A 255 30.97 2.00 -18.19
C SER A 255 32.28 1.30 -17.85
N GLN A 256 32.31 -0.03 -17.96
CA GLN A 256 33.51 -0.85 -17.75
C GLN A 256 34.44 -0.87 -18.98
N HIS A 257 34.05 -0.28 -20.11
CA HIS A 257 34.90 -0.24 -21.29
C HIS A 257 35.96 0.87 -21.16
N ASP A 258 37.17 0.49 -20.77
CA ASP A 258 38.33 1.38 -20.62
C ASP A 258 38.69 2.09 -21.95
N GLU A 259 38.62 3.42 -21.96
CA GLU A 259 38.99 4.29 -23.09
C GLU A 259 40.44 4.08 -23.56
N ASN A 260 41.31 3.47 -22.74
CA ASN A 260 42.72 3.29 -23.07
C ASN A 260 43.02 2.12 -24.04
N ARG A 261 42.03 1.30 -24.43
CA ARG A 261 42.23 0.18 -25.37
C ARG A 261 41.99 0.59 -26.83
N ARG A 262 43.09 0.86 -27.56
CA ARG A 262 43.33 0.93 -29.04
C ARG A 262 42.16 1.32 -29.99
N GLU A 263 42.46 2.12 -31.02
CA GLU A 263 41.52 2.60 -32.05
C GLU A 263 40.69 1.54 -32.79
N ASP A 264 41.08 0.27 -32.76
CA ASP A 264 40.41 -0.84 -33.45
C ASP A 264 39.00 -1.17 -32.90
N TYR A 265 38.62 -0.64 -31.73
CA TYR A 265 37.34 -0.96 -31.07
C TYR A 265 36.18 0.02 -31.33
N LYS A 266 36.35 1.04 -32.19
CA LYS A 266 35.27 2.02 -32.51
C LYS A 266 33.97 1.37 -33.00
N SER A 267 34.05 0.29 -33.77
CA SER A 267 32.86 -0.44 -34.24
C SER A 267 32.07 -1.11 -33.11
N TYR A 268 32.77 -1.58 -32.08
CA TYR A 268 32.15 -2.21 -30.92
C TYR A 268 31.47 -1.16 -30.03
N GLN A 269 32.15 -0.04 -29.75
CA GLN A 269 31.57 1.08 -29.01
C GLN A 269 30.28 1.60 -29.68
N THR A 270 30.27 1.71 -31.02
CA THR A 270 29.08 2.12 -31.78
C THR A 270 27.92 1.14 -31.61
N THR A 271 28.19 -0.17 -31.62
CA THR A 271 27.18 -1.21 -31.37
C THR A 271 26.60 -1.07 -29.96
N CYS A 272 27.44 -0.91 -28.95
CA CYS A 272 26.98 -0.80 -27.57
C CYS A 272 26.19 0.49 -27.31
N ILE A 273 26.63 1.64 -27.84
CA ILE A 273 25.86 2.90 -27.79
C ILE A 273 24.49 2.73 -28.45
N SER A 274 24.43 2.02 -29.58
CA SER A 274 23.17 1.71 -30.26
C SER A 274 22.25 0.88 -29.36
N ILE A 275 22.78 -0.16 -28.70
CA ILE A 275 22.02 -1.00 -27.76
C ILE A 275 21.51 -0.17 -26.56
N ILE A 276 22.31 0.72 -25.96
CA ILE A 276 21.82 1.64 -24.90
C ILE A 276 20.66 2.45 -25.42
N THR A 277 20.86 3.07 -26.58
CA THR A 277 19.86 3.97 -27.15
C THR A 277 18.55 3.22 -27.37
N PHE A 278 18.61 1.98 -27.89
CA PHE A 278 17.44 1.13 -28.05
C PHE A 278 16.81 0.71 -26.72
N SER A 279 17.58 0.22 -25.75
CA SER A 279 17.08 -0.15 -24.42
C SER A 279 16.42 1.03 -23.70
N PHE A 280 17.02 2.22 -23.83
CA PHE A 280 16.48 3.46 -23.28
C PHE A 280 15.18 3.88 -23.96
N LEU A 281 15.10 3.81 -25.30
CA LEU A 281 13.89 4.10 -26.05
C LEU A 281 12.75 3.13 -25.70
N ILE A 282 13.05 1.84 -25.51
CA ILE A 282 12.08 0.84 -25.05
C ILE A 282 11.59 1.19 -23.65
N HIS A 283 12.50 1.51 -22.72
CA HIS A 283 12.11 1.88 -21.36
C HIS A 283 11.26 3.16 -21.32
N ILE A 284 11.61 4.18 -22.12
CA ILE A 284 10.77 5.38 -22.29
C ILE A 284 9.41 5.01 -22.84
N TYR A 285 9.35 4.16 -23.88
CA TYR A 285 8.08 3.72 -24.43
C TYR A 285 7.21 3.04 -23.37
N THR A 286 7.78 2.13 -22.57
CA THR A 286 7.07 1.48 -21.46
C THR A 286 6.52 2.51 -20.48
N ILE A 287 7.33 3.51 -20.09
CA ILE A 287 6.87 4.60 -19.24
C ILE A 287 5.68 5.32 -19.88
N ILE A 288 5.76 5.67 -21.16
CA ILE A 288 4.69 6.42 -21.81
C ILE A 288 3.43 5.56 -22.00
N ASP A 289 3.51 4.28 -22.37
CA ASP A 289 2.30 3.44 -22.54
C ASP A 289 1.57 3.20 -21.22
N GLU A 290 2.31 2.92 -20.15
CA GLU A 290 1.75 2.60 -18.83
C GLU A 290 1.19 3.84 -18.12
N PHE A 291 1.87 4.99 -18.23
CA PHE A 291 1.54 6.18 -17.45
C PHE A 291 0.81 7.27 -18.24
N SER A 292 0.88 7.31 -19.58
CA SER A 292 0.21 8.36 -20.38
C SER A 292 -1.24 8.03 -20.74
N LEU A 293 -1.97 9.00 -21.30
CA LEU A 293 -3.30 8.79 -21.91
C LEU A 293 -3.21 8.41 -23.39
N LEU A 294 -2.01 8.37 -23.96
CA LEU A 294 -1.84 8.08 -25.38
C LEU A 294 -2.19 6.62 -25.63
N ASP A 295 -3.03 6.42 -26.63
CA ASP A 295 -3.43 5.10 -27.11
C ASP A 295 -2.55 4.72 -28.29
N PHE A 296 -1.36 4.19 -27.99
CA PHE A 296 -0.36 3.83 -29.00
C PHE A 296 -0.87 2.80 -30.01
N GLN A 297 -1.91 2.03 -29.68
CA GLN A 297 -2.54 1.06 -30.59
C GLN A 297 -3.11 1.74 -31.85
N LYS A 298 -3.51 3.00 -31.74
CA LYS A 298 -4.09 3.77 -32.86
C LYS A 298 -3.03 4.39 -33.75
N ILE A 299 -1.79 4.53 -33.28
CA ILE A 299 -0.73 5.17 -34.04
C ILE A 299 -0.07 4.12 -34.93
N LYS A 300 -0.27 4.27 -36.25
CA LYS A 300 0.37 3.42 -37.25
C LYS A 300 1.60 4.12 -37.83
N LEU A 301 2.75 3.47 -37.74
CA LEU A 301 4.00 3.90 -38.36
C LEU A 301 4.40 2.85 -39.41
N PHE A 302 4.55 3.26 -40.68
CA PHE A 302 4.86 2.35 -41.80
C PHE A 302 3.89 1.15 -41.94
N GLY A 303 2.62 1.35 -41.59
CA GLY A 303 1.58 0.33 -41.66
C GLY A 303 1.54 -0.65 -40.48
N TRP A 304 2.53 -0.60 -39.58
CA TRP A 304 2.56 -1.39 -38.35
C TRP A 304 2.07 -0.52 -37.19
N THR A 305 1.41 -1.10 -36.20
CA THR A 305 1.12 -0.35 -34.98
C THR A 305 2.41 -0.19 -34.17
N ILE A 306 2.52 0.89 -33.39
CA ILE A 306 3.68 1.06 -32.49
C ILE A 306 3.76 -0.12 -31.50
N GLU A 307 2.62 -0.66 -31.08
CA GLU A 307 2.55 -1.85 -30.23
C GLU A 307 3.21 -3.08 -30.90
N ASP A 308 2.90 -3.36 -32.17
CA ASP A 308 3.54 -4.47 -32.93
C ASP A 308 5.05 -4.29 -33.05
N ILE A 309 5.50 -3.05 -33.24
CA ILE A 309 6.91 -2.70 -33.33
C ILE A 309 7.58 -2.99 -31.99
N VAL A 310 7.01 -2.46 -30.91
CA VAL A 310 7.58 -2.63 -29.57
C VAL A 310 7.56 -4.09 -29.15
N GLU A 311 6.47 -4.82 -29.34
CA GLU A 311 6.41 -6.25 -29.01
C GLU A 311 7.55 -7.04 -29.67
N LYS A 312 7.82 -6.78 -30.96
CA LYS A 312 8.94 -7.40 -31.66
C LYS A 312 10.29 -6.95 -31.10
N PHE A 313 10.43 -5.69 -30.73
CA PHE A 313 11.65 -5.18 -30.10
C PHE A 313 11.86 -5.69 -28.68
N GLU A 314 10.82 -5.86 -27.88
CA GLU A 314 10.87 -6.45 -26.54
C GLU A 314 11.37 -7.89 -26.60
N VAL A 315 10.91 -8.65 -27.61
CA VAL A 315 11.42 -10.00 -27.85
C VAL A 315 12.86 -9.94 -28.35
N PHE A 316 13.18 -9.09 -29.33
CA PHE A 316 14.48 -9.07 -30.02
C PHE A 316 15.64 -8.50 -29.18
N THR A 317 15.40 -7.46 -28.38
CA THR A 317 16.46 -6.71 -27.68
C THR A 317 17.26 -7.57 -26.70
N PRO A 318 16.64 -8.39 -25.82
CA PRO A 318 17.37 -9.30 -24.96
C PRO A 318 18.22 -10.33 -25.73
N TYR A 319 17.74 -10.86 -26.87
CA TYR A 319 18.54 -11.75 -27.70
C TYR A 319 19.75 -11.03 -28.28
N LEU A 320 19.59 -9.80 -28.77
CA LEU A 320 20.69 -9.01 -29.30
C LEU A 320 21.74 -8.73 -28.22
N ILE A 321 21.30 -8.34 -27.02
CA ILE A 321 22.18 -8.13 -25.86
C ILE A 321 22.94 -9.42 -25.52
N CYS A 322 22.24 -10.56 -25.41
CA CYS A 322 22.85 -11.87 -25.18
C CYS A 322 23.88 -12.23 -26.25
N ILE A 323 23.58 -12.02 -27.53
CA ILE A 323 24.50 -12.28 -28.65
C ILE A 323 25.75 -11.40 -28.52
N VAL A 324 25.59 -10.10 -28.25
CA VAL A 324 26.73 -9.18 -28.09
C VAL A 324 27.60 -9.58 -26.91
N ILE A 325 26.97 -9.93 -25.79
CA ILE A 325 27.66 -10.44 -24.59
C ILE A 325 28.44 -11.72 -24.92
N ILE A 326 27.81 -12.70 -25.57
CA ILE A 326 28.45 -13.99 -25.91
C ILE A 326 29.60 -13.76 -26.88
N LEU A 327 29.40 -12.96 -27.94
CA LEU A 327 30.46 -12.64 -28.90
C LEU A 327 31.63 -11.98 -28.17
N GLN A 328 31.37 -11.08 -27.24
CA GLN A 328 32.43 -10.47 -26.47
C GLN A 328 33.14 -11.46 -25.56
N MET A 329 32.43 -12.34 -24.85
CA MET A 329 33.05 -13.37 -24.02
C MET A 329 33.94 -14.31 -24.84
N ILE A 330 33.61 -14.55 -26.12
CA ILE A 330 34.39 -15.42 -27.02
C ILE A 330 35.59 -14.68 -27.62
N PHE A 331 35.40 -13.45 -28.10
CA PHE A 331 36.41 -12.74 -28.90
C PHE A 331 37.29 -11.79 -28.10
N VAL A 332 36.80 -11.33 -26.94
CA VAL A 332 37.52 -10.44 -26.04
C VAL A 332 37.77 -11.26 -24.78
N GLU A 333 39.01 -11.66 -24.54
CA GLU A 333 39.43 -12.03 -23.19
C GLU A 333 39.23 -10.80 -22.31
N THR A 334 38.04 -10.68 -21.71
CA THR A 334 37.75 -9.63 -20.75
C THR A 334 38.49 -10.02 -19.47
N PRO A 335 39.55 -9.31 -19.07
CA PRO A 335 40.21 -9.58 -17.80
C PRO A 335 39.31 -9.26 -16.60
N GLU A 336 38.20 -8.55 -16.83
CA GLU A 336 37.30 -8.08 -15.80
C GLU A 336 36.28 -9.15 -15.42
N ILE A 337 36.52 -9.76 -14.26
CA ILE A 337 35.69 -10.79 -13.65
C ILE A 337 34.24 -10.30 -13.45
N ILE A 338 34.03 -9.01 -13.13
CA ILE A 338 32.70 -8.40 -12.93
C ILE A 338 31.85 -8.49 -14.21
N ALA A 339 32.42 -8.08 -15.35
CA ALA A 339 31.71 -8.09 -16.62
C ALA A 339 31.27 -9.51 -17.01
N LYS A 340 32.14 -10.50 -16.77
CA LYS A 340 31.85 -11.93 -16.99
C LYS A 340 30.66 -12.39 -16.15
N TYR A 341 30.61 -12.03 -14.88
CA TYR A 341 29.50 -12.43 -14.00
C TYR A 341 28.20 -11.69 -14.30
N CYS A 342 28.25 -10.39 -14.60
CA CYS A 342 27.08 -9.64 -15.05
C CYS A 342 26.49 -10.24 -16.34
N ALA A 343 27.35 -10.57 -17.30
CA ALA A 343 26.99 -11.28 -18.52
C ALA A 343 26.34 -12.64 -18.25
N GLY A 344 26.96 -13.47 -17.40
CA GLY A 344 26.44 -14.78 -17.01
C GLY A 344 25.07 -14.69 -16.35
N ASN A 345 24.91 -13.79 -15.38
CA ASN A 345 23.64 -13.55 -14.69
C ASN A 345 22.56 -13.08 -15.68
N PHE A 346 22.87 -12.16 -16.59
CA PHE A 346 21.92 -11.69 -17.60
C PHE A 346 21.42 -12.83 -18.50
N ILE A 347 22.35 -13.65 -19.02
CA ILE A 347 22.02 -14.81 -19.85
C ILE A 347 21.17 -15.80 -19.05
N ALA A 348 21.52 -16.07 -17.80
CA ALA A 348 20.80 -17.00 -16.94
C ALA A 348 19.36 -16.51 -16.64
N ILE A 349 19.18 -15.23 -16.33
CA ILE A 349 17.86 -14.59 -16.15
C ILE A 349 17.03 -14.70 -17.42
N PHE A 350 17.64 -14.47 -18.58
CA PHE A 350 16.96 -14.60 -19.87
C PHE A 350 16.50 -16.04 -20.16
N ILE A 351 17.36 -17.03 -19.89
CA ILE A 351 17.00 -18.45 -19.98
C ILE A 351 15.88 -18.77 -18.98
N GLY A 352 15.98 -18.27 -17.76
CA GLY A 352 14.94 -18.40 -16.73
C GLY A 352 13.59 -17.87 -17.21
N GLN A 353 13.57 -16.74 -17.93
CA GLN A 353 12.35 -16.17 -18.49
C GLN A 353 11.69 -17.11 -19.50
N LYS A 354 12.48 -17.70 -20.41
CA LYS A 354 11.97 -18.65 -21.40
C LYS A 354 11.50 -19.95 -20.77
N LEU A 355 12.13 -20.41 -19.70
CA LEU A 355 11.70 -21.58 -18.95
C LEU A 355 10.39 -21.34 -18.21
N VAL A 356 10.22 -20.16 -17.58
CA VAL A 356 8.94 -19.79 -16.93
C VAL A 356 7.82 -19.71 -17.95
N GLU A 357 8.05 -19.08 -19.11
CA GLU A 357 7.08 -19.02 -20.21
C GLU A 357 6.69 -20.43 -20.69
N LEU A 358 7.66 -21.34 -20.81
CA LEU A 358 7.40 -22.75 -21.13
C LEU A 358 6.55 -23.43 -20.04
N PHE A 359 6.85 -23.20 -18.76
CA PHE A 359 6.08 -23.76 -17.65
C PHE A 359 4.64 -23.25 -17.62
N GLU A 360 4.41 -21.96 -17.87
CA GLU A 360 3.07 -21.38 -17.97
C GLU A 360 2.28 -22.00 -19.13
N ASN A 361 2.91 -22.15 -20.30
CA ASN A 361 2.29 -22.82 -21.44
C ASN A 361 1.91 -24.27 -21.14
N ILE A 362 2.77 -25.01 -20.44
CA ILE A 362 2.49 -26.38 -19.98
C ILE A 362 1.34 -26.39 -18.97
N ALA A 363 1.35 -25.47 -18.00
CA ALA A 363 0.31 -25.35 -16.99
C ALA A 363 -1.06 -25.04 -17.62
N GLU A 364 -1.10 -24.14 -18.60
CA GLU A 364 -2.31 -23.84 -19.37
C GLU A 364 -2.79 -25.03 -20.19
N ALA A 365 -1.87 -25.76 -20.85
CA ALA A 365 -2.22 -26.97 -21.56
C ALA A 365 -2.85 -28.02 -20.61
N LEU A 366 -2.24 -28.24 -19.44
CA LEU A 366 -2.75 -29.15 -18.41
C LEU A 366 -4.10 -28.72 -17.85
N ALA A 367 -4.24 -27.44 -17.48
CA ALA A 367 -5.50 -26.88 -17.00
C ALA A 367 -6.59 -26.99 -18.08
N SER A 368 -6.27 -26.77 -19.35
CA SER A 368 -7.22 -26.94 -20.45
C SER A 368 -7.66 -28.40 -20.64
N CYS A 369 -6.76 -29.37 -20.40
CA CYS A 369 -7.09 -30.79 -20.46
C CYS A 369 -8.04 -31.21 -19.33
N LEU A 370 -7.81 -30.72 -18.11
CA LEU A 370 -8.69 -30.96 -16.96
C LEU A 370 -10.04 -30.25 -17.13
N ASN A 371 -10.04 -28.98 -17.55
CA ASN A 371 -11.26 -28.22 -17.77
C ASN A 371 -12.06 -28.76 -18.95
N LYS A 372 -11.44 -29.35 -19.99
CA LYS A 372 -12.17 -30.05 -21.05
C LYS A 372 -12.97 -31.22 -20.47
N GLN A 373 -12.44 -31.92 -19.48
CA GLN A 373 -13.17 -33.00 -18.80
C GLN A 373 -14.39 -32.45 -18.04
N GLU A 374 -14.27 -31.27 -17.44
CA GLU A 374 -15.37 -30.60 -16.75
C GLU A 374 -16.38 -29.95 -17.71
N GLN A 375 -15.93 -29.34 -18.80
CA GLN A 375 -16.78 -28.83 -19.88
C GLN A 375 -17.51 -29.96 -20.62
N VAL A 376 -16.93 -31.14 -20.75
CA VAL A 376 -17.65 -32.34 -21.28
C VAL A 376 -18.71 -32.82 -20.29
N ARG A 377 -18.52 -32.63 -18.98
CA ARG A 377 -19.59 -32.84 -17.98
C ARG A 377 -20.67 -31.76 -18.07
N MET A 378 -20.32 -30.49 -18.24
CA MET A 378 -21.29 -29.38 -18.34
C MET A 378 -22.03 -29.32 -19.69
N LYS A 379 -21.42 -29.78 -20.79
CA LYS A 379 -22.09 -29.89 -22.12
C LYS A 379 -23.23 -30.90 -22.18
N ARG A 380 -23.53 -31.63 -21.10
CA ARG A 380 -24.74 -32.45 -21.00
C ARG A 380 -26.01 -31.64 -20.73
N ASP A 381 -25.91 -30.35 -20.39
CA ASP A 381 -27.07 -29.45 -20.33
C ASP A 381 -27.10 -28.49 -21.55
N PRO A 382 -28.03 -28.68 -22.50
CA PRO A 382 -28.06 -27.93 -23.76
C PRO A 382 -28.66 -26.52 -23.66
N ALA A 383 -28.95 -26.00 -22.47
CA ALA A 383 -29.71 -24.76 -22.31
C ALA A 383 -28.87 -23.47 -22.35
N ASP A 384 -27.56 -23.50 -22.09
CA ASP A 384 -26.80 -22.27 -21.86
C ASP A 384 -25.78 -21.97 -22.95
N LYS A 385 -26.25 -21.30 -24.01
CA LYS A 385 -25.38 -20.64 -25.00
C LYS A 385 -25.03 -19.23 -24.52
N PHE A 386 -23.82 -19.08 -23.96
CA PHE A 386 -23.24 -17.75 -23.74
C PHE A 386 -22.85 -17.11 -25.08
N ILE A 387 -23.32 -15.89 -25.33
CA ILE A 387 -22.86 -15.03 -26.43
C ILE A 387 -21.61 -14.29 -25.93
N LYS A 388 -20.49 -14.49 -26.63
CA LYS A 388 -19.23 -13.78 -26.37
C LYS A 388 -19.41 -12.32 -26.79
N SER A 389 -19.60 -11.42 -25.83
CA SER A 389 -19.73 -9.99 -26.08
C SER A 389 -18.37 -9.35 -26.39
N GLU A 390 -18.42 -8.23 -27.11
CA GLU A 390 -17.29 -7.46 -27.58
C GLU A 390 -16.43 -6.96 -26.41
N LYS A 391 -15.12 -7.21 -26.47
CA LYS A 391 -14.16 -6.78 -25.44
C LYS A 391 -13.89 -5.28 -25.62
N THR A 392 -14.41 -4.45 -24.73
CA THR A 392 -13.97 -3.06 -24.62
C THR A 392 -12.90 -2.97 -23.53
N THR A 393 -11.75 -2.39 -23.89
CA THR A 393 -10.65 -2.10 -22.95
C THR A 393 -10.75 -0.65 -22.53
N ILE A 394 -11.08 -0.41 -21.25
CA ILE A 394 -11.11 0.94 -20.69
C ILE A 394 -9.87 1.12 -19.82
N LYS A 395 -9.03 2.12 -20.13
CA LYS A 395 -7.93 2.56 -19.27
C LYS A 395 -8.52 3.37 -18.11
N GLN A 396 -8.55 2.80 -16.90
CA GLN A 396 -9.00 3.49 -15.68
C GLN A 396 -7.79 3.83 -14.77
N ARG A 397 -7.89 4.94 -14.03
CA ARG A 397 -6.81 5.42 -13.14
C ARG A 397 -6.87 4.72 -11.80
N LEU A 398 -5.78 4.09 -11.38
CA LEU A 398 -5.69 3.48 -10.05
C LEU A 398 -5.66 4.57 -8.98
N ILE A 399 -6.74 4.66 -8.19
CA ILE A 399 -6.87 5.61 -7.08
C ILE A 399 -6.23 4.97 -5.85
N HIS A 400 -5.36 5.73 -5.17
CA HIS A 400 -4.78 5.25 -3.93
C HIS A 400 -5.89 5.18 -2.85
N PRO A 401 -6.07 4.02 -2.19
CA PRO A 401 -7.20 3.77 -1.30
C PRO A 401 -7.38 4.76 -0.15
N TYR A 402 -6.26 5.26 0.36
CA TYR A 402 -6.20 5.98 1.63
C TYR A 402 -6.67 7.44 1.58
N MET A 403 -7.30 7.90 0.49
CA MET A 403 -7.57 9.33 0.28
C MET A 403 -9.04 9.74 0.37
N SER A 404 -9.98 8.79 0.48
CA SER A 404 -11.42 9.10 0.42
C SER A 404 -12.07 9.31 1.80
N THR A 405 -11.46 8.80 2.86
CA THR A 405 -11.98 8.90 4.24
C THR A 405 -10.85 9.27 5.18
N VAL A 406 -11.12 10.21 6.08
CA VAL A 406 -10.22 10.55 7.19
C VAL A 406 -10.67 9.76 8.40
N SER A 407 -9.92 8.71 8.73
CA SER A 407 -10.00 8.06 10.04
C SER A 407 -9.17 8.86 11.02
N LEU A 408 -9.77 9.28 12.12
CA LEU A 408 -9.09 9.99 13.19
C LEU A 408 -8.96 9.04 14.38
N GLU A 409 -7.74 8.73 14.75
CA GLU A 409 -7.44 8.15 16.05
C GLU A 409 -7.52 9.26 17.13
N ILE A 410 -7.79 8.87 18.37
CA ILE A 410 -8.02 9.84 19.45
C ILE A 410 -6.68 10.33 19.98
N ASP A 411 -6.15 11.35 19.31
CA ASP A 411 -4.93 12.05 19.69
C ASP A 411 -5.19 13.58 19.83
N ILE A 412 -4.21 14.32 20.34
CA ILE A 412 -4.36 15.77 20.54
C ILE A 412 -4.48 16.56 19.22
N TYR A 413 -3.88 16.06 18.14
CA TYR A 413 -3.96 16.66 16.81
C TYR A 413 -5.36 16.50 16.20
N ALA A 414 -5.97 15.31 16.31
CA ALA A 414 -7.34 15.01 15.89
C ALA A 414 -8.36 15.84 16.68
N ILE A 415 -8.23 15.89 18.02
CA ILE A 415 -9.08 16.72 18.89
C ILE A 415 -9.00 18.19 18.46
N THR A 416 -7.80 18.70 18.26
CA THR A 416 -7.58 20.09 17.84
C THR A 416 -8.14 20.35 16.44
N PHE A 417 -7.94 19.42 15.50
CA PHE A 417 -8.40 19.54 14.12
C PHE A 417 -9.93 19.58 14.03
N ILE A 418 -10.63 18.68 14.73
CA ILE A 418 -12.10 18.69 14.80
C ILE A 418 -12.61 19.94 15.52
N SER A 419 -11.93 20.37 16.59
CA SER A 419 -12.31 21.59 17.28
C SER A 419 -12.22 22.83 16.36
N LEU A 420 -11.18 22.95 15.55
CA LEU A 420 -11.07 24.02 14.54
C LEU A 420 -12.11 23.90 13.42
N TYR A 421 -12.41 22.67 13.00
CA TYR A 421 -13.42 22.39 11.98
C TYR A 421 -14.83 22.76 12.43
N ASP A 422 -15.22 22.40 13.65
CA ASP A 422 -16.54 22.70 14.21
C ASP A 422 -16.77 24.23 14.33
N VAL A 423 -15.74 24.98 14.77
CA VAL A 423 -15.80 26.46 14.79
C VAL A 423 -15.97 27.03 13.38
N GLN A 424 -15.21 26.50 12.41
CA GLN A 424 -15.32 26.93 11.02
C GLN A 424 -16.70 26.65 10.42
N LEU A 425 -17.35 25.55 10.82
CA LEU A 425 -18.71 25.21 10.41
C LEU A 425 -19.74 26.16 11.03
N GLN A 426 -19.59 26.50 12.31
CA GLN A 426 -20.45 27.49 12.98
C GLN A 426 -20.35 28.88 12.32
N ASP A 427 -19.13 29.35 12.03
CA ASP A 427 -18.91 30.62 11.35
C ASP A 427 -19.57 30.66 9.96
N GLN A 428 -19.60 29.52 9.25
CA GLN A 428 -20.29 29.41 7.96
C GLN A 428 -21.81 29.45 8.11
N LYS A 429 -22.37 28.74 9.08
CA LYS A 429 -23.81 28.77 9.36
C LYS A 429 -24.28 30.19 9.72
N GLN A 430 -23.55 30.88 10.59
CA GLN A 430 -23.86 32.26 10.96
C GLN A 430 -23.80 33.21 9.77
N LEU A 431 -22.82 33.03 8.87
CA LEU A 431 -22.72 33.84 7.65
C LEU A 431 -23.87 33.53 6.67
N GLU A 432 -24.24 32.26 6.51
CA GLU A 432 -25.36 31.85 5.66
C GLU A 432 -26.69 32.40 6.21
N GLU A 433 -26.92 32.33 7.52
CA GLU A 433 -28.07 32.96 8.20
C GLU A 433 -28.09 34.48 8.06
N ALA A 434 -26.92 35.13 8.07
CA ALA A 434 -26.82 36.58 7.87
C ALA A 434 -27.04 37.01 6.40
N LEU A 435 -26.73 36.14 5.44
CA LEU A 435 -26.89 36.39 4.00
C LEU A 435 -28.29 36.06 3.49
N LEU A 436 -28.99 35.12 4.13
CA LEU A 436 -30.38 34.85 3.82
C LEU A 436 -31.17 36.13 4.11
N PRO A 437 -31.80 36.76 3.09
CA PRO A 437 -32.60 37.95 3.33
C PRO A 437 -33.66 37.56 4.35
N ARG A 438 -33.69 38.24 5.50
CA ARG A 438 -34.82 38.15 6.42
C ARG A 438 -36.06 38.52 5.62
N SER A 439 -36.80 37.52 5.17
CA SER A 439 -38.13 37.75 4.63
C SER A 439 -38.95 38.23 5.81
N ASP A 440 -39.27 39.52 5.85
CA ASP A 440 -40.13 40.12 6.88
C ASP A 440 -41.44 39.32 7.05
N SER A 441 -41.85 38.57 6.02
CA SER A 441 -42.95 37.60 6.00
C SER A 441 -42.77 36.41 6.96
N GLN A 442 -41.56 35.87 7.14
CA GLN A 442 -41.31 34.73 8.04
C GLN A 442 -41.34 35.18 9.51
N GLN A 443 -40.87 36.41 9.78
CA GLN A 443 -40.90 36.97 11.13
C GLN A 443 -42.33 37.35 11.58
N GLN A 444 -43.25 37.60 10.64
CA GLN A 444 -44.69 37.74 10.95
C GLN A 444 -45.38 36.39 11.20
N LEU A 445 -45.04 35.34 10.44
CA LEU A 445 -45.58 33.99 10.64
C LEU A 445 -45.09 33.36 11.95
N ASP A 446 -43.80 33.45 12.27
CA ASP A 446 -43.25 32.89 13.52
C ASP A 446 -43.78 33.64 14.75
N ASN A 447 -44.01 34.95 14.65
CA ASN A 447 -44.66 35.71 15.72
C ASN A 447 -46.15 35.36 15.85
N GLN A 448 -46.88 35.13 14.75
CA GLN A 448 -48.28 34.65 14.85
C GLN A 448 -48.35 33.24 15.45
N GLN A 449 -47.44 32.34 15.07
CA GLN A 449 -47.44 30.94 15.52
C GLN A 449 -46.99 30.78 16.98
N LYS A 450 -46.01 31.58 17.45
CA LYS A 450 -45.63 31.61 18.87
C LYS A 450 -46.70 32.23 19.77
N THR A 451 -47.58 33.09 19.24
CA THR A 451 -48.70 33.63 20.02
C THR A 451 -49.81 32.60 20.18
N SER A 452 -50.10 31.79 19.14
CA SER A 452 -51.12 30.74 19.23
C SER A 452 -50.69 29.52 20.05
N ILE A 453 -49.41 29.14 20.07
CA ILE A 453 -48.93 28.00 20.87
C ILE A 453 -48.98 28.30 22.39
N ASN A 454 -48.61 29.52 22.80
CA ASN A 454 -48.67 29.94 24.21
C ASN A 454 -50.11 30.06 24.76
N ASP A 455 -51.10 30.27 23.87
CA ASP A 455 -52.52 30.27 24.23
C ASP A 455 -53.12 28.86 24.29
N GLN A 456 -52.55 27.89 23.55
CA GLN A 456 -52.95 26.48 23.57
C GLN A 456 -52.40 25.73 24.79
N GLU A 457 -51.13 25.98 25.15
CA GLU A 457 -50.47 25.37 26.32
C GLU A 457 -51.11 25.82 27.65
N LYS A 458 -51.73 27.01 27.68
CA LYS A 458 -52.55 27.49 28.82
C LYS A 458 -53.97 26.93 28.90
N LEU A 459 -54.47 26.28 27.83
CA LEU A 459 -55.78 25.64 27.82
C LEU A 459 -55.71 24.14 28.17
N GLU A 460 -54.62 23.45 27.79
CA GLU A 460 -54.44 22.03 28.11
C GLU A 460 -54.15 21.80 29.60
N ASP A 461 -53.39 22.69 30.25
CA ASP A 461 -53.10 22.62 31.69
C ASP A 461 -54.33 22.94 32.59
N LYS A 462 -55.46 23.33 31.99
CA LYS A 462 -56.75 23.49 32.67
C LYS A 462 -57.73 22.34 32.44
N THR A 463 -57.46 21.43 31.52
CA THR A 463 -58.39 20.36 31.14
C THR A 463 -58.05 19.03 31.83
N GLU A 464 -56.81 18.85 32.30
CA GLU A 464 -56.38 17.63 33.02
C GLU A 464 -56.80 17.53 34.51
N LYS A 465 -57.63 18.45 35.03
CA LYS A 465 -58.11 18.41 36.43
C LYS A 465 -59.58 18.07 36.64
N GLN A 466 -60.32 17.73 35.60
CA GLN A 466 -61.69 17.24 35.73
C GLN A 466 -61.95 16.17 34.67
N GLU A 467 -61.78 14.91 35.04
CA GLU A 467 -62.68 13.78 34.69
C GLU A 467 -62.05 12.47 35.18
N GLY A 468 -62.40 12.12 36.41
CA GLY A 468 -62.47 10.72 36.82
C GLY A 468 -63.94 10.39 37.02
N GLU A 469 -64.45 9.41 36.28
CA GLU A 469 -65.36 8.34 36.71
C GLU A 469 -66.10 7.71 35.51
N ASP A 470 -66.09 6.37 35.54
CA ASP A 470 -67.07 5.43 34.96
C ASP A 470 -67.36 5.43 33.44
N SER A 471 -66.97 4.34 32.77
CA SER A 471 -67.92 3.27 32.39
C SER A 471 -67.32 2.26 31.39
N SER A 472 -68.01 1.14 31.30
CA SER A 472 -67.66 -0.19 30.81
C SER A 472 -67.96 -0.48 29.33
N ALA A 473 -67.27 -1.52 28.84
CA ALA A 473 -67.73 -2.58 27.92
C ALA A 473 -67.52 -2.43 26.40
N ASP A 474 -66.95 -3.53 25.87
CA ASP A 474 -67.00 -4.15 24.53
C ASP A 474 -66.46 -3.33 23.34
N GLU A 475 -65.24 -3.63 22.87
CA GLU A 475 -64.83 -4.69 21.91
C GLU A 475 -65.17 -4.34 20.44
N ASP A 476 -64.11 -4.43 19.62
CA ASP A 476 -63.99 -4.27 18.17
C ASP A 476 -63.99 -2.85 17.59
N ASP A 477 -62.79 -2.29 17.34
CA ASP A 477 -62.47 -1.79 15.99
C ASP A 477 -60.96 -1.54 15.77
N ASP A 478 -60.54 -1.87 14.55
CA ASP A 478 -59.19 -1.81 14.02
C ASP A 478 -58.64 -0.38 13.94
N SER A 479 -57.56 -0.08 14.68
CA SER A 479 -56.59 0.96 14.29
C SER A 479 -55.27 0.81 15.06
N GLU A 480 -54.30 0.11 14.46
CA GLU A 480 -52.89 0.19 14.83
C GLU A 480 -52.38 1.61 14.53
N GLN A 481 -52.50 2.50 15.52
CA GLN A 481 -51.79 3.77 15.59
C GLN A 481 -50.36 3.55 16.07
N ASN A 482 -49.44 4.24 15.40
CA ASN A 482 -48.04 4.49 15.72
C ASN A 482 -47.66 4.24 17.19
N GLN A 483 -46.96 3.13 17.43
CA GLN A 483 -45.95 3.11 18.48
C GLN A 483 -44.74 3.88 17.95
N ASP A 484 -44.76 5.19 18.16
CA ASP A 484 -43.55 5.99 18.25
C ASP A 484 -42.68 5.34 19.33
N GLN A 485 -41.62 4.66 18.90
CA GLN A 485 -40.46 4.39 19.72
C GLN A 485 -39.76 5.74 19.94
N ASP A 486 -40.30 6.53 20.84
CA ASP A 486 -39.54 7.52 21.60
C ASP A 486 -38.57 6.74 22.50
N GLN A 487 -37.50 6.21 21.90
CA GLN A 487 -36.23 6.31 22.58
C GLN A 487 -35.94 7.80 22.61
N GLU A 488 -36.34 8.45 23.71
CA GLU A 488 -35.63 9.62 24.22
C GLU A 488 -34.16 9.19 24.35
N GLN A 489 -33.44 9.23 23.22
CA GLN A 489 -32.04 9.58 23.25
C GLN A 489 -32.04 10.87 24.04
N GLU A 490 -31.61 10.79 25.31
CA GLU A 490 -31.14 11.97 26.02
C GLU A 490 -30.14 12.59 25.05
N ASP A 491 -30.58 13.58 24.30
CA ASP A 491 -29.73 14.47 23.54
C ASP A 491 -28.89 15.13 24.62
N VAL A 492 -27.77 14.47 24.95
CA VAL A 492 -26.75 15.03 25.81
C VAL A 492 -26.37 16.30 25.09
N ASP A 493 -26.87 17.43 25.58
CA ASP A 493 -26.68 18.74 24.99
C ASP A 493 -25.17 18.99 24.88
N PHE A 494 -24.60 18.60 23.74
CA PHE A 494 -23.19 18.76 23.47
C PHE A 494 -22.95 20.25 23.42
N LEU A 495 -22.34 20.78 24.49
CA LEU A 495 -21.99 22.18 24.59
C LEU A 495 -21.27 22.60 23.31
N PRO A 496 -21.78 23.62 22.59
CA PRO A 496 -21.23 24.00 21.31
C PRO A 496 -19.79 24.46 21.49
N ASN A 497 -18.87 23.76 20.84
CA ASN A 497 -17.44 24.07 20.85
C ASN A 497 -17.21 25.54 20.43
N ASN A 498 -16.61 26.32 21.32
CA ASN A 498 -16.41 27.76 21.15
C ASN A 498 -15.00 28.07 20.62
N LYS A 499 -14.80 29.23 19.99
CA LYS A 499 -13.50 29.74 19.50
C LYS A 499 -12.41 29.71 20.58
N VAL A 500 -12.78 29.99 21.83
CA VAL A 500 -11.85 29.98 22.97
C VAL A 500 -11.35 28.56 23.25
N GLU A 501 -12.24 27.57 23.15
CA GLU A 501 -11.89 26.16 23.37
C GLU A 501 -11.02 25.62 22.23
N ALA A 502 -11.36 25.94 20.98
CA ALA A 502 -10.52 25.60 19.83
C ALA A 502 -9.12 26.22 19.91
N ALA A 503 -9.01 27.48 20.34
CA ALA A 503 -7.72 28.13 20.56
C ALA A 503 -6.92 27.48 21.70
N LYS A 504 -7.59 27.06 22.78
CA LYS A 504 -6.97 26.31 23.89
C LYS A 504 -6.44 24.95 23.41
N ASN A 505 -7.25 24.19 22.66
CA ASN A 505 -6.84 22.91 22.10
C ASN A 505 -5.64 23.09 21.15
N PHE A 506 -5.66 24.11 20.29
CA PHE A 506 -4.53 24.44 19.42
C PHE A 506 -3.25 24.80 20.19
N ALA A 507 -3.34 25.60 21.25
CA ALA A 507 -2.20 25.93 22.08
C ALA A 507 -1.63 24.69 22.80
N SER A 508 -2.50 23.83 23.34
CA SER A 508 -2.11 22.54 23.92
C SER A 508 -1.40 21.65 22.90
N CYS A 509 -1.96 21.52 21.69
CA CYS A 509 -1.37 20.77 20.59
C CYS A 509 0.05 21.28 20.23
N ALA A 510 0.21 22.60 20.08
CA ALA A 510 1.52 23.20 19.76
C ALA A 510 2.53 23.01 20.90
N PHE A 511 2.08 23.06 22.16
CA PHE A 511 2.93 22.82 23.32
C PHE A 511 3.41 21.36 23.40
N ILE A 512 2.53 20.39 23.17
CA ILE A 512 2.90 18.97 23.12
C ILE A 512 3.85 18.67 21.98
N PHE A 513 3.59 19.22 20.79
CA PHE A 513 4.53 19.14 19.67
C PHE A 513 5.92 19.68 20.03
N LEU A 514 6.00 20.83 20.73
CA LEU A 514 7.27 21.40 21.16
C LEU A 514 8.00 20.52 22.17
N ILE A 515 7.29 19.91 23.13
CA ILE A 515 7.87 18.97 24.08
C ILE A 515 8.43 17.75 23.36
N GLN A 516 7.63 17.14 22.48
CA GLN A 516 8.05 15.94 21.73
C GLN A 516 9.27 16.26 20.86
N PHE A 517 9.26 17.37 20.13
CA PHE A 517 10.39 17.83 19.34
C PHE A 517 11.65 18.08 20.17
N LEU A 518 11.50 18.71 21.35
CA LEU A 518 12.63 18.95 22.25
C LEU A 518 13.23 17.65 22.80
N LEU A 519 12.40 16.69 23.19
CA LEU A 519 12.85 15.38 23.65
C LEU A 519 13.62 14.65 22.55
N VAL A 520 13.07 14.61 21.32
CA VAL A 520 13.73 14.01 20.16
C VAL A 520 15.08 14.71 19.87
N ALA A 521 15.12 16.05 19.93
CA ALA A 521 16.34 16.82 19.72
C ALA A 521 17.39 16.58 20.82
N LEU A 522 16.98 16.46 22.09
CA LEU A 522 17.89 16.16 23.20
C LEU A 522 18.53 14.78 23.05
N VAL A 523 17.73 13.77 22.68
CA VAL A 523 18.25 12.41 22.44
C VAL A 523 19.20 12.41 21.22
N SER A 524 18.87 13.15 20.15
CA SER A 524 19.75 13.30 18.99
C SER A 524 21.07 14.02 19.34
N PHE A 525 21.03 14.99 20.26
CA PHE A 525 22.22 15.73 20.68
C PHE A 525 23.15 14.89 21.55
N GLU A 526 22.62 14.20 22.56
CA GLU A 526 23.38 13.26 23.41
C GLU A 526 24.11 12.22 22.55
N PHE A 527 23.40 11.73 21.54
CA PHE A 527 23.96 10.76 20.62
C PHE A 527 25.10 11.33 19.75
N SER A 528 24.97 12.55 19.26
CA SER A 528 25.99 13.19 18.42
C SER A 528 27.34 13.41 19.14
N ILE A 529 27.36 13.34 20.47
CA ILE A 529 28.58 13.50 21.30
C ILE A 529 29.27 12.16 21.57
N THR A 530 28.54 11.04 21.50
CA THR A 530 29.05 9.75 21.94
C THR A 530 29.77 9.03 20.80
N ASN A 531 31.09 9.15 20.75
CA ASN A 531 31.93 8.34 19.85
C ASN A 531 32.03 6.91 20.40
N GLN A 532 31.34 5.95 19.79
CA GLN A 532 31.51 4.53 20.08
C GLN A 532 32.33 3.85 18.98
N GLU A 533 33.31 3.04 19.37
CA GLU A 533 33.97 2.10 18.45
C GLU A 533 32.99 0.97 18.16
N GLU A 534 32.64 0.80 16.88
CA GLU A 534 31.58 -0.11 16.48
C GLU A 534 32.15 -1.46 16.06
N SER A 535 31.60 -2.54 16.63
CA SER A 535 31.68 -3.86 16.03
C SER A 535 30.29 -4.27 15.60
N LEU A 536 30.07 -4.35 14.28
CA LEU A 536 28.77 -4.72 13.73
C LEU A 536 28.59 -6.25 13.81
N THR A 537 27.88 -6.73 14.82
CA THR A 537 27.51 -8.15 14.91
C THR A 537 26.17 -8.43 14.22
N TYR A 538 25.94 -9.69 13.85
CA TYR A 538 24.68 -10.15 13.25
C TYR A 538 23.47 -9.82 14.13
N GLU A 539 23.59 -10.09 15.43
CA GLU A 539 22.52 -9.92 16.40
C GLU A 539 22.13 -8.45 16.54
N VAL A 540 23.12 -7.56 16.55
CA VAL A 540 22.91 -6.11 16.59
C VAL A 540 22.19 -5.65 15.34
N LEU A 541 22.68 -6.02 14.16
CA LEU A 541 22.08 -5.62 12.89
C LEU A 541 20.64 -6.15 12.75
N LEU A 542 20.38 -7.39 13.17
CA LEU A 542 19.05 -7.98 13.13
C LEU A 542 18.10 -7.26 14.10
N THR A 543 18.58 -6.94 15.29
CA THR A 543 17.81 -6.18 16.29
C THR A 543 17.47 -4.78 15.77
N ARG A 544 18.43 -4.08 15.14
CA ARG A 544 18.20 -2.77 14.51
C ARG A 544 17.09 -2.84 13.47
N LEU A 545 17.13 -3.84 12.58
CA LEU A 545 16.09 -4.03 11.56
C LEU A 545 14.72 -4.31 12.17
N LEU A 546 14.63 -5.21 13.16
CA LEU A 546 13.35 -5.55 13.80
C LEU A 546 12.76 -4.34 14.55
N CYS A 547 13.59 -3.60 15.28
CA CYS A 547 13.17 -2.36 15.95
C CYS A 547 12.70 -1.29 14.94
N ALA A 548 13.40 -1.11 13.83
CA ALA A 548 12.98 -0.19 12.76
C ALA A 548 11.62 -0.58 12.17
N ILE A 549 11.40 -1.87 11.87
CA ILE A 549 10.13 -2.38 11.35
C ILE A 549 8.98 -2.14 12.35
N LEU A 550 9.19 -2.49 13.63
CA LEU A 550 8.17 -2.34 14.66
C LEU A 550 7.80 -0.87 14.87
N LEU A 551 8.78 0.03 14.91
CA LEU A 551 8.50 1.45 15.06
C LEU A 551 7.77 2.02 13.85
N HIS A 552 8.24 1.69 12.65
CA HIS A 552 7.61 2.14 11.40
C HIS A 552 6.14 1.73 11.38
N MET A 553 5.84 0.50 11.75
CA MET A 553 4.47 0.00 11.83
C MET A 553 3.57 0.77 12.80
N GLN A 554 4.12 1.27 13.89
CA GLN A 554 3.41 2.07 14.87
C GLN A 554 3.15 3.48 14.33
N LEU A 555 4.19 4.14 13.80
CA LEU A 555 4.14 5.53 13.33
C LEU A 555 3.50 5.70 11.94
N GLU A 556 3.39 4.63 11.15
CA GLU A 556 2.76 4.64 9.83
C GLU A 556 1.32 5.17 9.88
N ARG A 557 0.58 4.81 10.93
CA ARG A 557 -0.82 5.24 11.12
C ARG A 557 -0.91 6.74 11.33
N GLU A 558 -0.04 7.31 12.16
CA GLU A 558 0.07 8.74 12.43
C GLU A 558 0.41 9.54 11.16
N LEU A 559 1.35 9.05 10.35
CA LEU A 559 1.68 9.71 9.08
C LEU A 559 0.52 9.63 8.09
N ARG A 560 -0.18 8.50 8.02
CA ARG A 560 -1.36 8.37 7.15
C ARG A 560 -2.47 9.33 7.60
N GLN A 561 -2.77 9.36 8.90
CA GLN A 561 -3.79 10.24 9.47
C GLN A 561 -3.47 11.71 9.16
N SER A 562 -2.24 12.16 9.46
CA SER A 562 -1.81 13.53 9.20
C SER A 562 -1.91 13.92 7.71
N LEU A 563 -1.56 13.03 6.78
CA LEU A 563 -1.74 13.25 5.34
C LEU A 563 -3.21 13.38 4.95
N THR A 564 -4.09 12.54 5.50
CA THR A 564 -5.54 12.62 5.23
C THR A 564 -6.18 13.88 5.82
N MET A 565 -5.76 14.31 7.01
CA MET A 565 -6.16 15.58 7.62
C MET A 565 -5.71 16.77 6.78
N LEU A 566 -4.47 16.75 6.29
CA LEU A 566 -3.95 17.77 5.38
C LEU A 566 -4.75 17.83 4.07
N ASN A 567 -5.08 16.65 3.51
CA ASN A 567 -5.91 16.54 2.30
C ASN A 567 -7.34 17.07 2.52
N PHE A 568 -7.92 16.81 3.69
CA PHE A 568 -9.23 17.31 4.08
C PHE A 568 -9.21 18.83 4.25
N ALA A 569 -8.26 19.38 5.01
CA ALA A 569 -8.12 20.81 5.25
C ALA A 569 -7.89 21.60 3.95
N ARG A 570 -7.13 21.03 2.99
CA ARG A 570 -6.93 21.69 1.70
C ARG A 570 -8.17 21.61 0.78
N SER A 571 -8.94 20.51 0.81
CA SER A 571 -9.96 20.24 -0.21
C SER A 571 -11.40 20.57 0.22
N MET A 572 -11.70 20.42 1.51
CA MET A 572 -13.08 20.50 2.05
C MET A 572 -13.36 21.77 2.82
N VAL A 573 -12.33 22.42 3.36
CA VAL A 573 -12.49 23.58 4.23
C VAL A 573 -12.46 24.86 3.40
N LYS A 574 -13.50 25.69 3.52
CA LYS A 574 -13.56 27.01 2.87
C LYS A 574 -12.36 27.86 3.33
N PRO A 575 -11.81 28.75 2.48
CA PRO A 575 -10.71 29.62 2.86
C PRO A 575 -11.06 30.47 4.11
N GLY A 576 -10.21 30.42 5.13
CA GLY A 576 -10.44 31.11 6.41
C GLY A 576 -9.25 30.92 7.36
N GLN A 577 -9.26 31.63 8.50
CA GLN A 577 -8.18 31.57 9.49
C GLN A 577 -8.00 30.15 10.06
N ASN A 578 -9.11 29.44 10.30
CA ASN A 578 -9.09 28.09 10.87
C ASN A 578 -8.52 27.06 9.89
N ARG A 579 -8.66 27.27 8.57
CA ARG A 579 -8.08 26.38 7.54
C ARG A 579 -6.56 26.29 7.66
N ASN A 580 -5.88 27.42 7.83
CA ASN A 580 -4.43 27.45 7.98
C ASN A 580 -3.99 26.78 9.28
N ALA A 581 -4.72 27.02 10.37
CA ALA A 581 -4.47 26.34 11.64
C ALA A 581 -4.61 24.81 11.51
N MET A 582 -5.66 24.33 10.83
CA MET A 582 -5.85 22.89 10.55
C MET A 582 -4.69 22.31 9.73
N ILE A 583 -4.22 23.01 8.70
CA ILE A 583 -3.05 22.60 7.90
C ILE A 583 -1.78 22.52 8.76
N VAL A 584 -1.58 23.50 9.65
CA VAL A 584 -0.44 23.50 10.59
C VAL A 584 -0.52 22.33 11.55
N VAL A 585 -1.70 22.02 12.09
CA VAL A 585 -1.92 20.86 12.98
C VAL A 585 -1.57 19.55 12.27
N SER A 586 -2.05 19.36 11.03
CA SER A 586 -1.69 18.18 10.22
C SER A 586 -0.19 18.09 9.96
N PHE A 587 0.47 19.23 9.72
CA PHE A 587 1.92 19.26 9.51
C PHE A 587 2.71 18.96 10.78
N MET A 588 2.26 19.44 11.95
CA MET A 588 2.86 19.11 13.25
C MET A 588 2.79 17.60 13.50
N GLN A 589 1.64 16.96 13.33
CA GLN A 589 1.51 15.50 13.48
C GLN A 589 2.45 14.74 12.53
N PHE A 590 2.47 15.13 11.24
CA PHE A 590 3.36 14.48 10.26
C PHE A 590 4.83 14.60 10.65
N THR A 591 5.29 15.82 10.96
CA THR A 591 6.71 16.06 11.29
C THR A 591 7.11 15.42 12.61
N SER A 592 6.19 15.38 13.58
CA SER A 592 6.44 14.73 14.86
C SER A 592 6.64 13.22 14.70
N ALA A 593 5.71 12.56 13.98
CA ALA A 593 5.79 11.14 13.75
C ALA A 593 6.98 10.77 12.84
N PHE A 594 7.17 11.46 11.71
CA PHE A 594 8.30 11.22 10.81
C PHE A 594 9.65 11.52 11.46
N GLY A 595 9.74 12.64 12.19
CA GLY A 595 10.98 13.05 12.88
C GLY A 595 11.37 12.08 13.99
N THR A 596 10.40 11.62 14.78
CA THR A 596 10.65 10.62 15.83
C THR A 596 11.16 9.31 15.23
N GLU A 597 10.58 8.86 14.12
CA GLU A 597 11.05 7.66 13.41
C GLU A 597 12.46 7.82 12.84
N LEU A 598 12.72 8.93 12.14
CA LEU A 598 14.01 9.20 11.54
C LEU A 598 15.12 9.22 12.60
N ILE A 599 14.91 9.93 13.71
CA ILE A 599 15.88 9.96 14.82
C ILE A 599 16.01 8.58 15.45
N ASN A 600 14.92 7.80 15.62
CA ASN A 600 15.04 6.44 16.13
C ASN A 600 15.93 5.56 15.25
N ILE A 601 15.70 5.59 13.94
CA ILE A 601 16.52 4.83 12.99
C ILE A 601 17.99 5.24 13.09
N LEU A 602 18.27 6.55 13.16
CA LEU A 602 19.65 7.04 13.33
C LEU A 602 20.27 6.54 14.63
N LEU A 603 19.53 6.57 15.75
CA LEU A 603 20.02 6.12 17.05
C LEU A 603 20.24 4.62 17.16
N ILE A 604 19.34 3.79 16.62
CA ILE A 604 19.52 2.34 16.69
C ILE A 604 20.70 1.92 15.82
N CYS A 605 20.93 2.58 14.68
CA CYS A 605 22.05 2.29 13.78
C CYS A 605 23.42 2.51 14.40
N THR A 606 23.49 3.24 15.51
CA THR A 606 24.74 3.60 16.16
C THR A 606 24.98 2.86 17.47
N GLN A 607 24.02 2.05 17.91
CA GLN A 607 24.18 1.22 19.10
C GLN A 607 24.86 -0.10 18.77
N ASN A 608 25.91 -0.45 19.51
CA ASN A 608 26.70 -1.67 19.29
C ASN A 608 26.25 -2.87 20.12
N SER A 609 25.23 -2.69 20.94
CA SER A 609 24.70 -3.72 21.83
C SER A 609 23.21 -3.90 21.56
N VAL A 610 22.79 -5.16 21.45
CA VAL A 610 21.37 -5.53 21.33
C VAL A 610 20.53 -4.90 22.44
N LYS A 611 21.07 -4.87 23.67
CA LYS A 611 20.39 -4.27 24.82
C LYS A 611 20.15 -2.77 24.62
N ASP A 612 21.14 -2.07 24.09
CA ASP A 612 21.08 -0.61 23.93
C ASP A 612 20.18 -0.23 22.75
N VAL A 613 20.20 -1.03 21.66
CA VAL A 613 19.23 -0.91 20.55
C VAL A 613 17.80 -1.01 21.10
N ILE A 614 17.50 -2.05 21.89
CA ILE A 614 16.16 -2.26 22.45
C ILE A 614 15.77 -1.14 23.41
N MET A 615 16.70 -0.71 24.27
CA MET A 615 16.45 0.37 25.25
C MET A 615 16.10 1.69 24.55
N ASN A 616 16.87 2.07 23.54
CA ASN A 616 16.63 3.30 22.77
C ASN A 616 15.34 3.22 21.95
N PHE A 617 15.06 2.05 21.35
CA PHE A 617 13.79 1.81 20.66
C PHE A 617 12.58 2.01 21.60
N ILE A 618 12.61 1.43 22.81
CA ILE A 618 11.52 1.58 23.79
C ILE A 618 11.38 3.04 24.23
N ALA A 619 12.50 3.71 24.54
CA ALA A 619 12.48 5.10 24.98
C ALA A 619 11.84 6.03 23.92
N LEU A 620 12.19 5.86 22.65
CA LEU A 620 11.60 6.64 21.56
C LEU A 620 10.17 6.21 21.22
N GLY A 621 9.81 4.93 21.40
CA GLY A 621 8.43 4.48 21.31
C GLY A 621 7.53 5.20 22.31
N VAL A 622 7.99 5.40 23.55
CA VAL A 622 7.24 6.19 24.56
C VAL A 622 7.16 7.67 24.16
N ILE A 623 8.24 8.24 23.58
CA ILE A 623 8.22 9.64 23.09
C ILE A 623 7.24 9.80 21.93
N ALA A 624 7.13 8.80 21.06
CA ALA A 624 6.18 8.78 19.95
C ALA A 624 4.71 8.82 20.40
N GLU A 625 4.37 8.29 21.60
CA GLU A 625 3.00 8.21 22.12
C GLU A 625 2.62 9.37 23.08
N ILE A 626 3.44 10.42 23.21
CA ILE A 626 3.19 11.51 24.17
C ILE A 626 1.89 12.25 23.88
N ASP A 627 1.56 12.45 22.60
CA ASP A 627 0.32 13.03 22.11
C ASP A 627 -0.92 12.23 22.52
N ASP A 628 -0.88 10.91 22.34
CA ASP A 628 -1.91 9.96 22.78
C ASP A 628 -2.09 9.98 24.30
N ILE A 629 -0.98 9.90 25.03
CA ILE A 629 -0.98 9.93 26.48
C ILE A 629 -1.64 11.23 26.96
N TYR A 630 -1.27 12.38 26.35
CA TYR A 630 -1.87 13.67 26.70
C TYR A 630 -3.37 13.71 26.38
N ALA A 631 -3.80 13.26 25.19
CA ALA A 631 -5.20 13.20 24.81
C ALA A 631 -6.04 12.37 25.80
N ARG A 632 -5.51 11.24 26.29
CA ARG A 632 -6.15 10.42 27.31
C ARG A 632 -6.34 11.16 28.64
N THR A 633 -5.47 12.10 28.99
CA THR A 633 -5.61 12.92 30.21
C THR A 633 -6.63 14.06 30.12
N LEU A 634 -7.11 14.41 28.93
CA LEU A 634 -8.15 15.42 28.77
C LEU A 634 -9.48 14.87 29.29
N TYR A 635 -9.83 15.21 30.53
CA TYR A 635 -11.13 14.93 31.13
C TYR A 635 -12.17 15.97 30.67
N ASN A 636 -13.39 15.51 30.39
CA ASN A 636 -14.54 16.35 30.01
C ASN A 636 -14.31 17.25 28.78
N ASN A 637 -13.50 16.82 27.82
CA ASN A 637 -13.38 17.52 26.55
C ASN A 637 -14.52 17.05 25.61
N PRO A 638 -15.41 17.94 25.15
CA PRO A 638 -16.57 17.57 24.34
C PRO A 638 -16.17 16.99 22.98
N ILE A 639 -15.07 17.46 22.40
CA ILE A 639 -14.56 16.94 21.12
C ILE A 639 -13.99 15.53 21.28
N LYS A 640 -13.29 15.27 22.37
CA LYS A 640 -12.81 13.91 22.69
C LYS A 640 -13.98 12.95 22.87
N GLN A 641 -15.01 13.32 23.64
CA GLN A 641 -16.21 12.50 23.82
C GLN A 641 -16.90 12.21 22.48
N LYS A 642 -16.99 13.23 21.62
CA LYS A 642 -17.51 13.10 20.24
C LYS A 642 -16.68 12.16 19.37
N LEU A 643 -15.36 12.06 19.57
CA LEU A 643 -14.48 11.12 18.86
C LEU A 643 -14.51 9.70 19.45
N GLU A 644 -14.78 9.57 20.75
CA GLU A 644 -14.95 8.29 21.46
C GLU A 644 -16.32 7.64 21.19
N ASP A 645 -17.29 8.42 20.73
CA ASP A 645 -18.62 7.95 20.37
C ASP A 645 -18.57 6.91 19.24
N PRO A 646 -19.06 5.67 19.44
CA PRO A 646 -19.10 4.66 18.39
C PRO A 646 -19.93 5.07 17.16
N ASP A 647 -20.86 6.01 17.30
CA ASP A 647 -21.67 6.56 16.22
C ASP A 647 -20.98 7.70 15.46
N TYR A 648 -19.78 8.10 15.88
CA TYR A 648 -18.99 9.12 15.19
C TYR A 648 -18.71 8.70 13.74
N LYS A 649 -19.25 9.48 12.81
CA LYS A 649 -19.04 9.25 11.37
C LYS A 649 -17.70 9.86 10.96
N PRO A 650 -16.76 9.07 10.41
CA PRO A 650 -15.48 9.60 9.96
C PRO A 650 -15.69 10.67 8.88
N LEU A 651 -14.80 11.66 8.86
CA LEU A 651 -14.89 12.75 7.88
C LEU A 651 -14.68 12.18 6.47
N LYS A 652 -15.64 12.42 5.57
CA LYS A 652 -15.59 11.95 4.18
C LYS A 652 -15.00 13.01 3.26
N ILE A 653 -13.98 12.63 2.48
CA ILE A 653 -13.42 13.46 1.42
C ILE A 653 -14.15 13.10 0.11
N THR A 654 -15.19 13.87 -0.20
CA THR A 654 -15.97 13.69 -1.43
C THR A 654 -15.38 14.51 -2.59
N ALA A 655 -14.71 13.88 -3.56
CA ALA A 655 -14.09 14.59 -4.69
C ALA A 655 -15.05 15.53 -5.45
N SER A 656 -16.34 15.19 -5.54
CA SER A 656 -17.37 16.04 -6.16
C SER A 656 -17.83 17.23 -5.31
N ALA A 657 -17.53 17.21 -4.01
CA ALA A 657 -17.89 18.28 -3.06
C ALA A 657 -16.70 19.20 -2.73
N ALA A 658 -15.57 19.07 -3.43
CA ALA A 658 -14.46 20.00 -3.27
C ALA A 658 -14.96 21.44 -3.46
N VAL A 659 -14.68 22.30 -2.47
CA VAL A 659 -15.23 23.68 -2.45
C VAL A 659 -14.76 24.41 -3.72
N ALA A 660 -15.70 24.76 -4.59
CA ALA A 660 -15.43 25.42 -5.87
C ALA A 660 -14.56 26.67 -5.69
N GLY A 661 -13.51 26.83 -6.51
CA GLY A 661 -12.60 27.99 -6.48
C GLY A 661 -11.41 27.89 -5.51
N THR A 662 -11.32 26.86 -4.67
CA THR A 662 -10.20 26.69 -3.72
C THR A 662 -8.87 26.27 -4.35
N HIS A 663 -8.90 25.71 -5.57
CA HIS A 663 -7.74 25.07 -6.19
C HIS A 663 -6.72 26.05 -6.80
N GLU A 664 -7.14 27.24 -7.21
CA GLU A 664 -6.26 28.17 -7.96
C GLU A 664 -5.35 29.02 -7.06
N TRP A 665 -5.80 29.37 -5.85
CA TRP A 665 -5.08 30.32 -4.98
C TRP A 665 -4.22 29.69 -3.88
N TYR A 666 -4.34 28.37 -3.65
CA TYR A 666 -3.60 27.66 -2.59
C TYR A 666 -2.63 26.61 -3.15
N MET A 667 -1.91 27.02 -4.18
CA MET A 667 -0.88 26.22 -4.85
C MET A 667 0.21 25.71 -3.89
N PRO A 668 0.73 26.50 -2.91
CA PRO A 668 1.79 26.02 -2.02
C PRO A 668 1.41 24.80 -1.20
N ALA A 669 0.24 24.78 -0.54
CA ALA A 669 -0.14 23.61 0.27
C ALA A 669 -0.57 22.42 -0.59
N THR A 670 -1.08 22.66 -1.80
CA THR A 670 -1.36 21.58 -2.76
C THR A 670 -0.07 20.90 -3.22
N VAL A 671 0.94 21.69 -3.59
CA VAL A 671 2.28 21.19 -3.96
C VAL A 671 2.93 20.51 -2.75
N PHE A 672 2.83 21.10 -1.57
CA PHE A 672 3.39 20.54 -0.35
C PHE A 672 2.76 19.18 0.00
N HIS A 673 1.43 19.09 0.03
CA HIS A 673 0.70 17.83 0.21
C HIS A 673 1.10 16.80 -0.86
N TRP A 674 1.22 17.22 -2.12
CA TRP A 674 1.67 16.33 -3.20
C TRP A 674 3.08 15.79 -2.94
N ILE A 675 4.05 16.63 -2.58
CA ILE A 675 5.41 16.21 -2.23
C ILE A 675 5.40 15.20 -1.08
N MET A 676 4.68 15.50 0.01
CA MET A 676 4.60 14.60 1.16
C MET A 676 3.92 13.28 0.81
N MET A 677 2.85 13.32 0.01
CA MET A 677 2.16 12.12 -0.42
C MET A 677 3.04 11.26 -1.34
N THR A 678 3.75 11.88 -2.28
CA THR A 678 4.71 11.18 -3.14
C THR A 678 5.83 10.56 -2.30
N PHE A 679 6.42 11.31 -1.36
CA PHE A 679 7.40 10.75 -0.42
C PHE A 679 6.84 9.57 0.38
N TYR A 680 5.62 9.71 0.91
CA TYR A 680 4.96 8.67 1.69
C TYR A 680 4.75 7.39 0.86
N GLN A 681 4.19 7.52 -0.34
CA GLN A 681 3.88 6.42 -1.24
C GLN A 681 5.12 5.75 -1.84
N CYS A 682 6.16 6.51 -2.17
CA CYS A 682 7.31 5.99 -2.92
C CYS A 682 8.38 5.41 -2.00
N TYR A 683 8.58 6.03 -0.84
CA TYR A 683 9.69 5.73 0.04
C TYR A 683 9.22 5.30 1.43
N TYR A 684 8.49 6.17 2.14
CA TYR A 684 8.24 5.96 3.56
C TYR A 684 7.53 4.63 3.83
N TYR A 685 6.39 4.38 3.19
CA TYR A 685 5.53 3.22 3.45
C TYR A 685 6.21 1.87 3.15
N TYR A 686 7.11 1.83 2.17
CA TYR A 686 7.70 0.57 1.70
C TYR A 686 9.15 0.36 2.14
N PHE A 687 9.91 1.45 2.33
CA PHE A 687 11.37 1.38 2.40
C PHE A 687 11.98 2.00 3.66
N MET A 688 11.22 2.77 4.45
CA MET A 688 11.76 3.43 5.65
C MET A 688 12.42 2.47 6.66
N PRO A 689 11.89 1.27 6.94
CA PRO A 689 12.57 0.34 7.84
C PRO A 689 13.95 -0.12 7.36
N PHE A 690 14.16 -0.18 6.03
CA PHE A 690 15.43 -0.62 5.44
C PHE A 690 16.49 0.47 5.40
N THR A 691 16.11 1.72 5.69
CA THR A 691 17.07 2.80 5.94
C THR A 691 18.02 2.40 7.07
N ALA A 692 17.58 1.62 8.05
CA ALA A 692 18.44 1.13 9.13
C ALA A 692 19.57 0.21 8.61
N LEU A 693 19.29 -0.63 7.60
CA LEU A 693 20.30 -1.48 6.97
C LEU A 693 21.30 -0.65 6.16
N LEU A 694 20.77 0.27 5.34
CA LEU A 694 21.58 1.14 4.51
C LEU A 694 22.52 2.00 5.37
N LEU A 695 22.01 2.60 6.43
CA LEU A 695 22.81 3.42 7.35
C LEU A 695 23.85 2.58 8.09
N SER A 696 23.47 1.41 8.61
CA SER A 696 24.43 0.49 9.26
C SER A 696 25.55 0.07 8.31
N TYR A 697 25.24 -0.18 7.04
CA TYR A 697 26.23 -0.51 6.02
C TYR A 697 27.17 0.67 5.73
N ILE A 698 26.61 1.86 5.44
CA ILE A 698 27.37 3.09 5.18
C ILE A 698 28.32 3.38 6.35
N GLN A 699 27.82 3.28 7.57
CA GLN A 699 28.57 3.54 8.78
C GLN A 699 29.74 2.59 8.97
N SER A 700 29.53 1.27 8.76
CA SER A 700 30.61 0.29 8.82
C SER A 700 31.73 0.57 7.81
N LYS A 701 31.37 1.08 6.62
CA LYS A 701 32.34 1.40 5.58
C LYS A 701 33.15 2.66 5.89
N TYR A 702 32.53 3.67 6.47
CA TYR A 702 33.22 4.92 6.84
C TYR A 702 34.23 4.74 7.97
N GLN A 703 34.05 3.74 8.84
CA GLN A 703 35.01 3.44 9.91
C GLN A 703 36.23 2.65 9.44
N GLY A 704 36.11 1.93 8.33
CA GLY A 704 37.23 1.21 7.72
C GLY A 704 38.17 2.10 6.89
N LEU A 705 37.78 3.35 6.63
CA LEU A 705 38.58 4.38 5.94
C LEU A 705 39.27 5.28 6.96
#